data_AF-A0AAD6D559-F1
#
_entry.id   AF-A0AAD6D559-F1
#
_cell.length_a   1.000
_cell.length_b   1.000
_cell.length_c   1.000
_cell.angle_alpha   90.00
_cell.angle_beta   90.00
_cell.angle_gamma   90.00
#
_symmetry.space_group_name_H-M   'P 1'
#
loop_
_entity.id
_entity.type
_entity.pdbx_description
1 polymer ?
#
loop_
_entity_poly.entity_id
_entity_poly.type
_entity_poly.pdbx_seq_one_letter_code
_entity_poly.pdbx_strand_id
1 'polypeptide(L)'
;MPRSRSSITSEGHERLEPRLLRAAENDDVEALHNTITLAREYGQLTDNFLRIALMRSAERNRIATTEHLLKLGAKTDVASNRLSPLLRAVERDHYQIVRLLLDAGASPDSTDKEGRTALMTAAWKNHADVLQLLIMRGADVNARDLRKRNVMHNLAADKECSWGWGDEIVRLLMRTDCKIDGVDGQDELGRSPLHWACATGNSRLAELLLTRPDGGPKAEIDAMELRGKTALHIATAHDRADIVQLLLTHDAAVNACSDGGWTPLHNACDKGCEEIVRILLRAGAHINSQLLNGGHREVVECLLERPDLRRRVRDNFGSTPFLRAAQFKRKDVVLLLAPFNNVESLSEDVKQASAAFDSTIVDFGNFHNENRVKRMSVYNLLYGRDPENPRKQAMTTVPADSRATEFRWIHLPANNMAWVEALLTKSFIEEGAHDVDGFKGLEKSFNYQHRGQKIHSHFMRPLCQNTPRTPRRREEEKTEEPPADSQSIITDNSSLVRKQKGLTGKSDRGGSLDEGNEGLPGKKNKNNQKRGKSGSNPGTPKTESKAKASWGSNEKGRLSLHSSSLCKEPHGLTSTCNICVFMPYLHFETAERRQKMQDAIQRAEKLRFDPQHLKRTRTRDEMLIDAHLSSSTTSLHVRRTLDQFFYPNIDTQSRDQDQVVYRYQTKGPGCEGPGNDPKIFMVDQLWMWVLGTNLIVTSFPQRWDQPKNDPLNVLDGIIEDINSKTRDPVKSVYDLAIIITNRCSGVFDRHRLGDDEYQFLDMFESSIGIATDRETLLFNRFNHASAQASSWLKSHRKLNKFARSRTRSASGRDVQEEENPDSDDDSCHGDGSPLFVDDLLDIGEETDLLAEIKDIRDELNMIRTVLEHQKHVLADFQEVICETYQGQHRSQFEVKKRFKDQQRMIDMHLKDIDRMDKQAERIYHSITDLLDLKQKHANAFEARFARDQAAGTTRQSKTIMVFTIVTIVFLPLSFITSIFTINLKEFNNLKLEYVAKYTFGVGFAISIPLILVALSLDDIGDFFRHGRRWLPFSHRDTAPAERTEGNIQPLEIEKIISLARSRRSADLDYGPSLLPVSTRGTGASRRPEGLYANELNGTLRKSYEIRRSAEYRPA
;
A
#
# COMPACT_ATOMS: atom_id res chain seq x y z
N MET A 1 30.83 81.36 -32.91
CA MET A 1 31.77 80.68 -33.82
C MET A 1 31.92 79.23 -33.36
N PRO A 2 32.22 78.26 -34.24
CA PRO A 2 32.31 78.31 -35.71
C PRO A 2 31.09 77.60 -36.38
N ARG A 3 30.57 78.10 -37.52
CA ARG A 3 30.79 77.61 -38.91
C ARG A 3 30.34 76.15 -39.19
N SER A 4 29.72 75.81 -40.33
CA SER A 4 29.16 76.61 -41.45
C SER A 4 28.55 75.69 -42.51
N ARG A 5 27.52 76.14 -43.23
CA ARG A 5 27.52 76.13 -44.72
C ARG A 5 26.41 77.02 -45.29
N SER A 6 26.73 77.70 -46.38
CA SER A 6 25.82 78.32 -47.35
C SER A 6 25.10 77.20 -48.16
N SER A 7 24.09 77.44 -49.00
CA SER A 7 24.04 78.49 -50.02
C SER A 7 22.69 78.61 -50.75
N ILE A 8 22.61 79.65 -51.60
CA ILE A 8 21.75 79.84 -52.77
C ILE A 8 20.24 80.09 -52.52
N THR A 9 19.80 81.22 -53.06
CA THR A 9 18.40 81.58 -53.32
C THR A 9 17.80 80.70 -54.41
N SER A 10 16.69 80.04 -54.11
CA SER A 10 15.70 79.61 -55.11
C SER A 10 14.46 80.51 -54.96
N GLU A 11 13.60 80.56 -55.98
CA GLU A 11 12.54 81.57 -56.09
C GLU A 11 11.48 81.42 -54.97
N GLY A 12 11.12 82.55 -54.38
CA GLY A 12 10.48 82.62 -53.07
C GLY A 12 8.97 82.36 -53.08
N HIS A 13 8.57 81.09 -53.24
CA HIS A 13 7.26 80.67 -52.76
C HIS A 13 7.25 80.64 -51.22
N GLU A 14 6.61 81.63 -50.59
CA GLU A 14 6.47 81.69 -49.13
C GLU A 14 5.77 80.41 -48.61
N ARG A 15 6.29 79.80 -47.54
CA ARG A 15 5.66 78.61 -46.94
C ARG A 15 4.43 79.07 -46.13
N LEU A 16 3.25 79.00 -46.73
CA LEU A 16 2.00 79.52 -46.16
C LEU A 16 1.46 78.71 -44.95
N GLU A 17 1.94 77.49 -44.73
CA GLU A 17 1.48 76.57 -43.67
C GLU A 17 1.48 77.16 -42.24
N PRO A 18 2.52 77.90 -41.76
CA PRO A 18 2.50 78.49 -40.42
C PRO A 18 1.55 79.68 -40.29
N ARG A 19 1.27 80.40 -41.39
CA ARG A 19 0.27 81.48 -41.44
C ARG A 19 -1.14 80.90 -41.34
N LEU A 20 -1.40 79.84 -42.12
CA LEU A 20 -2.65 79.08 -42.11
C LEU A 20 -2.93 78.51 -40.71
N LEU A 21 -1.95 77.86 -40.09
CA LEU A 21 -2.05 77.32 -38.74
C LEU A 21 -2.29 78.40 -37.67
N ARG A 22 -1.64 79.56 -37.78
CA ARG A 22 -1.85 80.68 -36.85
C ARG A 22 -3.25 81.30 -36.98
N ALA A 23 -3.78 81.43 -38.19
CA ALA A 23 -5.15 81.90 -38.41
C ALA A 23 -6.18 80.90 -37.85
N ALA A 24 -6.02 79.60 -38.13
CA ALA A 24 -6.87 78.54 -37.59
C ALA A 24 -6.76 78.37 -36.05
N GLU A 25 -5.67 78.81 -35.43
CA GLU A 25 -5.48 78.80 -33.97
C GLU A 25 -6.07 80.05 -33.28
N ASN A 26 -6.23 81.14 -34.02
CA ASN A 26 -6.79 82.42 -33.54
C ASN A 26 -8.30 82.60 -33.84
N ASP A 27 -8.92 81.67 -34.57
CA ASP A 27 -10.28 81.80 -35.16
C ASP A 27 -10.44 82.94 -36.18
N ASP A 28 -9.33 83.34 -36.81
CA ASP A 28 -9.29 84.44 -37.79
C ASP A 28 -9.70 83.94 -39.18
N VAL A 29 -10.99 84.03 -39.48
CA VAL A 29 -11.60 83.57 -40.74
C VAL A 29 -11.09 84.37 -41.95
N GLU A 30 -10.78 85.66 -41.80
CA GLU A 30 -10.30 86.50 -42.91
C GLU A 30 -8.84 86.18 -43.26
N ALA A 31 -7.94 86.13 -42.28
CA ALA A 31 -6.56 85.73 -42.52
C ALA A 31 -6.46 84.28 -43.00
N LEU A 32 -7.36 83.39 -42.54
CA LEU A 32 -7.45 82.02 -43.02
C LEU A 32 -7.89 81.97 -44.49
N HIS A 33 -8.95 82.69 -44.87
CA HIS A 33 -9.42 82.77 -46.25
C HIS A 33 -8.34 83.37 -47.18
N ASN A 34 -7.73 84.48 -46.78
CA ASN A 34 -6.65 85.13 -47.52
C ASN A 34 -5.39 84.24 -47.66
N THR A 35 -5.11 83.36 -46.70
CA THR A 35 -4.02 82.38 -46.83
C THR A 35 -4.40 81.22 -47.75
N ILE A 36 -5.68 80.85 -47.83
CA ILE A 36 -6.19 79.80 -48.72
C ILE A 36 -6.29 80.29 -50.18
N THR A 37 -6.64 81.55 -50.43
CA THR A 37 -6.62 82.14 -51.79
C THR A 37 -5.19 82.24 -52.32
N LEU A 38 -4.24 82.77 -51.54
CA LEU A 38 -2.82 82.77 -51.90
C LEU A 38 -2.28 81.35 -52.14
N ALA A 39 -2.68 80.36 -51.34
CA ALA A 39 -2.30 78.96 -51.57
C ALA A 39 -2.88 78.38 -52.87
N ARG A 40 -4.07 78.84 -53.30
CA ARG A 40 -4.67 78.46 -54.59
C ARG A 40 -3.93 79.12 -55.76
N GLU A 41 -3.60 80.40 -55.65
CA GLU A 41 -2.85 81.17 -56.66
C GLU A 41 -1.43 80.62 -56.87
N TYR A 42 -0.74 80.22 -55.81
CA TYR A 42 0.60 79.61 -55.89
C TYR A 42 0.58 78.09 -56.14
N GLY A 43 -0.57 77.48 -56.41
CA GLY A 43 -0.69 76.03 -56.65
C GLY A 43 -0.33 75.14 -55.45
N GLN A 44 -0.23 75.71 -54.24
CA GLN A 44 0.10 74.99 -53.00
C GLN A 44 -1.11 74.37 -52.29
N LEU A 45 -2.33 74.75 -52.69
CA LEU A 45 -3.57 74.27 -52.09
C LEU A 45 -3.75 72.76 -52.34
N THR A 46 -3.56 71.97 -51.27
CA THR A 46 -3.75 70.52 -51.26
C THR A 46 -4.73 70.13 -50.15
N ASP A 47 -5.38 68.97 -50.25
CA ASP A 47 -6.24 68.40 -49.20
C ASP A 47 -5.52 68.36 -47.84
N ASN A 48 -4.21 68.05 -47.86
CA ASN A 48 -3.36 68.03 -46.66
C ASN A 48 -3.23 69.41 -46.01
N PHE A 49 -3.15 70.49 -46.80
CA PHE A 49 -3.05 71.87 -46.33
C PHE A 49 -4.31 72.28 -45.57
N LEU A 50 -5.49 72.06 -46.17
CA LEU A 50 -6.79 72.33 -45.51
C LEU A 50 -7.00 71.43 -44.28
N ARG A 51 -6.66 70.13 -44.36
CA ARG A 51 -6.80 69.21 -43.22
C ARG A 51 -5.90 69.59 -42.03
N ILE A 52 -4.70 70.13 -42.27
CA ILE A 52 -3.82 70.60 -41.20
C ILE A 52 -4.42 71.82 -40.47
N ALA A 53 -5.09 72.73 -41.19
CA ALA A 53 -5.86 73.82 -40.57
C ALA A 53 -7.08 73.30 -39.79
N LEU A 54 -7.81 72.33 -40.36
CA LEU A 54 -9.00 71.73 -39.73
C LEU A 54 -8.64 71.00 -38.44
N MET A 55 -7.51 70.28 -38.41
CA MET A 55 -7.00 69.66 -37.18
C MET A 55 -6.67 70.69 -36.09
N ARG A 56 -6.07 71.84 -36.44
CA ARG A 56 -5.68 72.87 -35.48
C ARG A 56 -6.86 73.69 -34.95
N SER A 57 -7.80 74.07 -35.81
CA SER A 57 -9.05 74.73 -35.40
C SER A 57 -9.92 73.82 -34.53
N ALA A 58 -10.04 72.54 -34.89
CA ALA A 58 -10.71 71.54 -34.06
C ALA A 58 -10.03 71.31 -32.70
N GLU A 59 -8.70 71.17 -32.65
CA GLU A 59 -7.92 71.03 -31.39
C GLU A 59 -8.10 72.24 -30.43
N ARG A 60 -8.34 73.43 -31.00
CA ARG A 60 -8.38 74.72 -30.28
C ARG A 60 -9.79 75.27 -30.04
N ASN A 61 -10.84 74.50 -30.32
CA ASN A 61 -12.25 74.91 -30.20
C ASN A 61 -12.61 76.18 -31.01
N ARG A 62 -12.14 76.25 -32.26
CA ARG A 62 -12.30 77.43 -33.13
C ARG A 62 -13.45 77.19 -34.10
N ILE A 63 -14.65 77.60 -33.67
CA ILE A 63 -15.92 77.21 -34.28
C ILE A 63 -16.08 77.84 -35.66
N ALA A 64 -15.80 79.15 -35.80
CA ALA A 64 -16.03 79.88 -37.05
C ALA A 64 -15.07 79.43 -38.17
N THR A 65 -13.79 79.25 -37.84
CA THR A 65 -12.80 78.73 -38.78
C THR A 65 -13.00 77.24 -39.11
N THR A 66 -13.44 76.41 -38.15
CA THR A 66 -13.84 75.03 -38.44
C THR A 66 -15.00 74.99 -39.44
N GLU A 67 -16.07 75.75 -39.19
CA GLU A 67 -17.23 75.80 -40.09
C GLU A 67 -16.86 76.32 -41.49
N HIS A 68 -16.00 77.34 -41.58
CA HIS A 68 -15.51 77.88 -42.84
C HIS A 68 -14.64 76.89 -43.62
N LEU A 69 -13.75 76.15 -42.94
CA LEU A 69 -12.93 75.11 -43.55
C LEU A 69 -13.79 73.97 -44.11
N LEU A 70 -14.82 73.54 -43.37
CA LEU A 70 -15.76 72.51 -43.82
C LEU A 70 -16.59 73.00 -45.03
N LYS A 71 -17.06 74.25 -45.02
CA LYS A 71 -17.70 74.92 -46.18
C LYS A 71 -16.78 75.04 -47.40
N LEU A 72 -15.46 75.14 -47.20
CA LEU A 72 -14.45 75.12 -48.26
C LEU A 72 -14.07 73.71 -48.73
N GLY A 73 -14.73 72.65 -48.23
CA GLY A 73 -14.49 71.27 -48.63
C GLY A 73 -13.27 70.62 -47.96
N ALA A 74 -12.82 71.11 -46.80
CA ALA A 74 -11.76 70.48 -46.03
C ALA A 74 -12.19 69.08 -45.58
N LYS A 75 -11.51 68.04 -46.08
CA LYS A 75 -11.83 66.64 -45.77
C LYS A 75 -11.66 66.33 -44.28
N THR A 76 -12.66 65.66 -43.72
CA THR A 76 -12.74 65.22 -42.33
C THR A 76 -12.01 63.89 -42.08
N ASP A 77 -11.69 63.14 -43.15
CA ASP A 77 -10.98 61.86 -43.10
C ASP A 77 -9.45 62.01 -42.93
N VAL A 78 -8.75 60.89 -42.69
CA VAL A 78 -7.29 60.88 -42.57
C VAL A 78 -6.66 59.66 -43.26
N ALA A 79 -6.03 59.88 -44.40
CA ALA A 79 -5.23 58.86 -45.11
C ALA A 79 -3.79 58.68 -44.54
N SER A 80 -3.59 58.89 -43.23
CA SER A 80 -2.23 58.92 -42.63
C SER A 80 -2.21 58.65 -41.12
N ASN A 81 -1.04 58.31 -40.58
CA ASN A 81 -0.80 57.84 -39.21
C ASN A 81 -0.85 58.96 -38.13
N ARG A 82 -1.91 59.78 -38.13
CA ARG A 82 -2.23 60.91 -37.23
C ARG A 82 -3.70 60.85 -36.81
N LEU A 83 -4.05 61.31 -35.60
CA LEU A 83 -5.45 61.34 -35.12
C LEU A 83 -6.33 62.23 -36.00
N SER A 84 -7.61 61.88 -36.12
CA SER A 84 -8.61 62.65 -36.86
C SER A 84 -8.96 63.99 -36.18
N PRO A 85 -9.46 64.99 -36.95
CA PRO A 85 -10.02 66.20 -36.35
C PRO A 85 -11.11 65.89 -35.33
N LEU A 86 -11.92 64.84 -35.59
CA LEU A 86 -12.97 64.36 -34.69
C LEU A 86 -12.39 63.83 -33.38
N LEU A 87 -11.41 62.93 -33.43
CA LEU A 87 -10.74 62.39 -32.23
C LEU A 87 -10.10 63.50 -31.39
N ARG A 88 -9.48 64.51 -32.03
CA ARG A 88 -8.91 65.67 -31.31
C ARG A 88 -9.95 66.60 -30.70
N ALA A 89 -11.14 66.74 -31.30
CA ALA A 89 -12.25 67.47 -30.70
C ALA A 89 -12.85 66.70 -29.50
N VAL A 90 -13.02 65.38 -29.64
CA VAL A 90 -13.55 64.49 -28.60
C VAL A 90 -12.61 64.37 -27.39
N GLU A 91 -11.31 64.22 -27.61
CA GLU A 91 -10.27 64.19 -26.55
C GLU A 91 -10.23 65.48 -25.70
N ARG A 92 -10.83 66.57 -26.20
CA ARG A 92 -10.79 67.91 -25.59
C ARG A 92 -12.17 68.43 -25.14
N ASP A 93 -13.22 67.61 -25.24
CA ASP A 93 -14.61 67.93 -24.92
C ASP A 93 -15.25 69.06 -25.75
N HIS A 94 -14.79 69.25 -27.00
CA HIS A 94 -15.28 70.33 -27.86
C HIS A 94 -16.61 69.96 -28.54
N TYR A 95 -17.67 69.74 -27.78
CA TYR A 95 -19.00 69.28 -28.23
C TYR A 95 -19.49 69.95 -29.53
N GLN A 96 -19.39 71.28 -29.63
CA GLN A 96 -19.85 72.02 -30.81
C GLN A 96 -19.00 71.76 -32.07
N ILE A 97 -17.70 71.49 -31.90
CA ILE A 97 -16.80 71.07 -33.00
C ILE A 97 -17.10 69.63 -33.40
N VAL A 98 -17.31 68.74 -32.43
CA VAL A 98 -17.72 67.34 -32.68
C VAL A 98 -19.00 67.33 -33.49
N ARG A 99 -19.99 68.15 -33.13
CA ARG A 99 -21.24 68.30 -33.88
C ARG A 99 -21.01 68.76 -35.32
N LEU A 100 -20.25 69.85 -35.53
CA LEU A 100 -19.95 70.36 -36.87
C LEU A 100 -19.20 69.35 -37.76
N LEU A 101 -18.27 68.59 -37.19
CA LEU A 101 -17.54 67.55 -37.93
C LEU A 101 -18.46 66.39 -38.35
N LEU A 102 -19.34 65.94 -37.46
CA LEU A 102 -20.34 64.91 -37.76
C LEU A 102 -21.43 65.42 -38.74
N ASP A 103 -21.84 66.69 -38.63
CA ASP A 103 -22.73 67.37 -39.58
C ASP A 103 -22.10 67.45 -40.98
N ALA A 104 -20.77 67.61 -41.06
CA ALA A 104 -19.99 67.60 -42.31
C ALA A 104 -19.51 66.19 -42.74
N GLY A 105 -20.13 65.12 -42.22
CA GLY A 105 -19.90 63.75 -42.68
C GLY A 105 -18.59 63.11 -42.21
N ALA A 106 -17.98 63.58 -41.12
CA ALA A 106 -16.94 62.81 -40.43
C ALA A 106 -17.54 61.48 -39.93
N SER A 107 -16.86 60.35 -40.16
CA SER A 107 -17.30 59.06 -39.62
C SER A 107 -17.19 59.06 -38.08
N PRO A 108 -18.27 58.73 -37.34
CA PRO A 108 -18.21 58.64 -35.88
C PRO A 108 -17.27 57.53 -35.39
N ASP A 109 -17.07 56.50 -36.22
CA ASP A 109 -16.21 55.34 -35.92
C ASP A 109 -14.74 55.58 -36.29
N SER A 110 -14.30 56.83 -36.47
CA SER A 110 -12.89 57.13 -36.74
C SER A 110 -12.02 56.66 -35.58
N THR A 111 -11.03 55.81 -35.89
CA THR A 111 -10.16 55.16 -34.91
C THR A 111 -8.78 55.80 -34.79
N ASP A 112 -8.15 55.63 -33.62
CA ASP A 112 -6.74 55.95 -33.41
C ASP A 112 -5.81 54.77 -33.75
N LYS A 113 -4.52 54.90 -33.40
CA LYS A 113 -3.48 53.90 -33.70
C LYS A 113 -3.64 52.59 -32.93
N GLU A 114 -4.37 52.62 -31.82
CA GLU A 114 -4.69 51.47 -30.99
C GLU A 114 -6.04 50.85 -31.40
N GLY A 115 -6.71 51.41 -32.40
CA GLY A 115 -8.03 50.99 -32.89
C GLY A 115 -9.20 51.55 -32.07
N ARG A 116 -8.95 52.50 -31.17
CA ARG A 116 -10.01 53.06 -30.29
C ARG A 116 -10.82 54.10 -31.06
N THR A 117 -12.15 53.95 -31.07
CA THR A 117 -13.07 54.90 -31.73
C THR A 117 -13.22 56.19 -30.93
N ALA A 118 -13.78 57.23 -31.56
CA ALA A 118 -14.21 58.44 -30.88
C ALA A 118 -15.13 58.13 -29.67
N LEU A 119 -16.04 57.16 -29.81
CA LEU A 119 -16.92 56.71 -28.73
C LEU A 119 -16.12 56.16 -27.52
N MET A 120 -15.09 55.35 -27.76
CA MET A 120 -14.21 54.88 -26.68
C MET A 120 -13.42 56.02 -26.03
N THR A 121 -12.97 57.00 -26.81
CA THR A 121 -12.25 58.18 -26.29
C THR A 121 -13.16 59.05 -25.41
N ALA A 122 -14.39 59.33 -25.84
CA ALA A 122 -15.37 60.09 -25.07
C ALA A 122 -15.71 59.41 -23.74
N ALA A 123 -15.94 58.08 -23.78
CA ALA A 123 -16.23 57.30 -22.58
C ALA A 123 -15.04 57.26 -21.60
N TRP A 124 -13.81 57.04 -22.10
CA TRP A 124 -12.60 57.04 -21.26
C TRP A 124 -12.27 58.42 -20.66
N LYS A 125 -12.70 59.51 -21.31
CA LYS A 125 -12.55 60.87 -20.77
C LYS A 125 -13.74 61.37 -19.95
N ASN A 126 -14.77 60.55 -19.76
CA ASN A 126 -15.99 60.91 -19.04
C ASN A 126 -16.75 62.11 -19.67
N HIS A 127 -16.70 62.25 -21.00
CA HIS A 127 -17.39 63.32 -21.74
C HIS A 127 -18.81 62.88 -22.13
N ALA A 128 -19.77 63.00 -21.20
CA ALA A 128 -21.11 62.41 -21.33
C ALA A 128 -21.94 62.97 -22.51
N ASP A 129 -22.00 64.28 -22.67
CA ASP A 129 -22.74 64.92 -23.78
C ASP A 129 -22.15 64.55 -25.15
N VAL A 130 -20.82 64.49 -25.25
CA VAL A 130 -20.10 64.08 -26.45
C VAL A 130 -20.34 62.60 -26.76
N LEU A 131 -20.37 61.74 -25.73
CA LEU A 131 -20.71 60.32 -25.88
C LEU A 131 -22.16 60.14 -26.38
N GLN A 132 -23.12 60.87 -25.79
CA GLN A 132 -24.52 60.84 -26.23
C GLN A 132 -24.69 61.34 -27.66
N LEU A 133 -23.97 62.42 -28.04
CA LEU A 133 -23.96 62.93 -29.41
C LEU A 133 -23.40 61.89 -30.41
N LEU A 134 -22.30 61.22 -30.08
CA LEU A 134 -21.72 60.17 -30.93
C LEU A 134 -22.70 59.00 -31.14
N ILE A 135 -23.34 58.52 -30.06
CA ILE A 135 -24.37 57.47 -30.13
C ILE A 135 -25.57 57.94 -30.98
N MET A 136 -26.04 59.18 -30.78
CA MET A 136 -27.13 59.78 -31.57
C MET A 136 -26.79 59.91 -33.07
N ARG A 137 -25.50 60.05 -33.42
CA ARG A 137 -25.01 60.09 -34.81
C ARG A 137 -24.61 58.72 -35.35
N GLY A 138 -24.95 57.63 -34.66
CA GLY A 138 -24.79 56.26 -35.16
C GLY A 138 -23.40 55.66 -34.97
N ALA A 139 -22.62 56.14 -33.99
CA ALA A 139 -21.38 55.47 -33.58
C ALA A 139 -21.65 54.02 -33.12
N ASP A 140 -20.81 53.08 -33.53
CA ASP A 140 -20.90 51.70 -33.09
C ASP A 140 -20.37 51.55 -31.64
N VAL A 141 -21.31 51.32 -30.71
CA VAL A 141 -21.02 51.05 -29.29
C VAL A 141 -20.22 49.75 -29.11
N ASN A 142 -20.40 48.79 -30.04
CA ASN A 142 -19.76 47.48 -30.03
C ASN A 142 -18.48 47.43 -30.87
N ALA A 143 -18.01 48.57 -31.39
CA ALA A 143 -16.73 48.68 -32.05
C ALA A 143 -15.61 48.14 -31.15
N ARG A 144 -14.58 47.57 -31.77
CA ARG A 144 -13.52 46.81 -31.10
C ARG A 144 -12.14 47.37 -31.45
N ASP A 145 -11.31 47.58 -30.42
CA ASP A 145 -9.92 48.03 -30.59
C ASP A 145 -9.02 46.91 -31.16
N LEU A 146 -7.73 47.19 -31.38
CA LEU A 146 -6.76 46.20 -31.88
C LEU A 146 -6.52 45.00 -30.94
N ARG A 147 -7.16 44.95 -29.77
CA ARG A 147 -7.15 43.85 -28.80
C ARG A 147 -8.54 43.23 -28.60
N LYS A 148 -9.45 43.51 -29.55
CA LYS A 148 -10.89 43.14 -29.55
C LYS A 148 -11.71 43.68 -28.37
N ARG A 149 -11.19 44.67 -27.65
CA ARG A 149 -11.85 45.30 -26.50
C ARG A 149 -12.85 46.34 -27.00
N ASN A 150 -14.11 46.21 -26.57
CA ASN A 150 -15.11 47.25 -26.78
C ASN A 150 -14.98 48.41 -25.78
N VAL A 151 -15.92 49.36 -25.80
CA VAL A 151 -15.92 50.50 -24.87
C VAL A 151 -15.88 50.07 -23.40
N MET A 152 -16.73 49.13 -22.97
CA MET A 152 -16.81 48.70 -21.56
C MET A 152 -15.52 48.05 -21.06
N HIS A 153 -14.82 47.31 -21.93
CA HIS A 153 -13.48 46.76 -21.62
C HIS A 153 -12.44 47.86 -21.41
N ASN A 154 -12.51 48.96 -22.17
CA ASN A 154 -11.59 50.08 -22.00
C ASN A 154 -11.84 50.84 -20.69
N LEU A 155 -13.09 50.99 -20.27
CA LEU A 155 -13.43 51.56 -18.95
C LEU A 155 -13.01 50.64 -17.79
N ALA A 156 -13.14 49.32 -17.97
CA ALA A 156 -12.76 48.32 -16.97
C ALA A 156 -11.24 48.11 -16.84
N ALA A 157 -10.48 48.39 -17.91
CA ALA A 157 -9.02 48.21 -17.96
C ALA A 157 -8.21 49.37 -17.36
N ASP A 158 -8.84 50.51 -17.07
CA ASP A 158 -8.19 51.62 -16.38
C ASP A 158 -8.10 51.35 -14.86
N LYS A 159 -7.00 51.79 -14.26
CA LYS A 159 -6.71 51.72 -12.81
C LYS A 159 -6.84 53.06 -12.10
N GLU A 160 -6.76 54.17 -12.85
CA GLU A 160 -6.77 55.54 -12.33
C GLU A 160 -8.10 56.26 -12.62
N CYS A 161 -9.11 55.51 -13.08
CA CYS A 161 -10.44 55.97 -13.45
C CYS A 161 -11.23 56.49 -12.23
N SER A 162 -10.86 57.69 -11.80
CA SER A 162 -11.60 58.56 -10.89
C SER A 162 -12.78 59.19 -11.63
N TRP A 163 -13.81 58.38 -11.89
CA TRP A 163 -15.13 58.86 -12.29
C TRP A 163 -15.57 59.96 -11.32
N GLY A 164 -16.15 61.03 -11.86
CA GLY A 164 -16.66 62.14 -11.06
C GLY A 164 -17.93 61.78 -10.30
N TRP A 165 -18.78 62.76 -10.04
CA TRP A 165 -20.07 62.60 -9.36
C TRP A 165 -21.15 61.90 -10.21
N GLY A 166 -20.81 60.85 -10.96
CA GLY A 166 -21.79 60.08 -11.72
C GLY A 166 -21.25 58.82 -12.40
N ASP A 167 -21.98 57.72 -12.28
CA ASP A 167 -21.81 56.51 -13.11
C ASP A 167 -22.35 56.72 -14.56
N GLU A 168 -22.50 57.96 -15.02
CA GLU A 168 -23.41 58.34 -16.10
C GLU A 168 -23.02 57.75 -17.45
N ILE A 169 -21.72 57.73 -17.77
CA ILE A 169 -21.16 57.03 -18.93
C ILE A 169 -21.58 55.55 -18.93
N VAL A 170 -21.43 54.87 -17.79
CA VAL A 170 -21.71 53.45 -17.65
C VAL A 170 -23.22 53.18 -17.77
N ARG A 171 -24.06 54.02 -17.16
CA ARG A 171 -25.53 53.92 -17.28
C ARG A 171 -26.02 54.22 -18.70
N LEU A 172 -25.44 55.21 -19.38
CA LEU A 172 -25.77 55.53 -20.77
C LEU A 172 -25.43 54.35 -21.69
N LEU A 173 -24.23 53.77 -21.55
CA LEU A 173 -23.81 52.58 -22.30
C LEU A 173 -24.69 51.36 -21.99
N MET A 174 -25.04 51.12 -20.72
CA MET A 174 -25.96 50.04 -20.32
C MET A 174 -27.38 50.21 -20.89
N ARG A 175 -27.83 51.43 -21.21
CA ARG A 175 -29.11 51.69 -21.89
C ARG A 175 -29.06 51.43 -23.41
N THR A 176 -27.89 51.12 -23.96
CA THR A 176 -27.71 50.70 -25.37
C THR A 176 -27.45 49.19 -25.47
N ASP A 177 -27.48 48.63 -26.69
CA ASP A 177 -27.19 47.21 -26.94
C ASP A 177 -25.67 46.89 -26.91
N CYS A 178 -24.99 47.35 -25.84
CA CYS A 178 -23.56 47.10 -25.63
C CYS A 178 -23.34 45.65 -25.17
N LYS A 179 -22.58 44.88 -25.95
CA LYS A 179 -22.26 43.47 -25.64
C LYS A 179 -21.25 43.39 -24.50
N ILE A 180 -21.69 42.95 -23.33
CA ILE A 180 -20.83 42.77 -22.15
C ILE A 180 -20.44 41.31 -21.91
N ASP A 181 -21.12 40.33 -22.50
CA ASP A 181 -20.82 38.90 -22.37
C ASP A 181 -20.93 38.16 -23.73
N GLY A 182 -20.62 36.86 -23.73
CA GLY A 182 -20.57 36.03 -24.91
C GLY A 182 -19.41 36.38 -25.86
N VAL A 183 -19.36 35.74 -27.04
CA VAL A 183 -18.26 35.90 -28.01
C VAL A 183 -18.07 37.35 -28.47
N ASP A 184 -19.14 38.16 -28.47
CA ASP A 184 -19.11 39.58 -28.82
C ASP A 184 -18.80 40.53 -27.65
N GLY A 185 -18.97 40.05 -26.42
CA GLY A 185 -18.60 40.73 -25.17
C GLY A 185 -17.25 40.29 -24.59
N GLN A 186 -16.39 39.63 -25.38
CA GLN A 186 -15.06 39.16 -24.96
C GLN A 186 -13.90 39.83 -25.72
N ASP A 187 -12.75 39.99 -25.06
CA ASP A 187 -11.48 40.38 -25.66
C ASP A 187 -10.69 39.21 -26.28
N GLU A 188 -9.48 39.46 -26.79
CA GLU A 188 -8.60 38.42 -27.36
C GLU A 188 -8.21 37.27 -26.42
N LEU A 189 -8.40 37.43 -25.11
CA LEU A 189 -8.13 36.41 -24.09
C LEU A 189 -9.42 35.77 -23.58
N GLY A 190 -10.57 36.04 -24.20
CA GLY A 190 -11.88 35.55 -23.74
C GLY A 190 -12.42 36.28 -22.51
N ARG A 191 -11.84 37.41 -22.10
CA ARG A 191 -12.24 38.13 -20.89
C ARG A 191 -13.38 39.08 -21.21
N SER A 192 -14.39 39.13 -20.34
CA SER A 192 -15.45 40.15 -20.36
C SER A 192 -15.05 41.41 -19.56
N PRO A 193 -15.83 42.52 -19.60
CA PRO A 193 -15.56 43.70 -18.78
C PRO A 193 -15.54 43.41 -17.28
N LEU A 194 -16.33 42.44 -16.80
CA LEU A 194 -16.33 42.03 -15.39
C LEU A 194 -14.97 41.42 -14.99
N HIS A 195 -14.38 40.59 -15.85
CA HIS A 195 -13.03 40.04 -15.65
C HIS A 195 -11.97 41.14 -15.56
N TRP A 196 -12.09 42.19 -16.38
CA TRP A 196 -11.19 43.35 -16.32
C TRP A 196 -11.39 44.17 -15.05
N ALA A 197 -12.63 44.44 -14.63
CA ALA A 197 -12.93 45.13 -13.37
C ALA A 197 -12.36 44.37 -12.14
N CYS A 198 -12.43 43.03 -12.15
CA CYS A 198 -11.80 42.17 -11.14
C CYS A 198 -10.26 42.26 -11.15
N ALA A 199 -9.63 42.38 -12.31
CA ALA A 199 -8.18 42.50 -12.45
C ALA A 199 -7.62 43.88 -12.08
N THR A 200 -8.40 44.95 -12.32
CA THR A 200 -8.02 46.33 -11.98
C THR A 200 -8.39 46.70 -10.55
N GLY A 201 -9.45 46.13 -9.98
CA GLY A 201 -10.02 46.52 -8.68
C GLY A 201 -11.10 47.59 -8.80
N ASN A 202 -11.75 47.72 -9.96
CA ASN A 202 -12.86 48.66 -10.14
C ASN A 202 -14.17 48.05 -9.59
N SER A 203 -14.28 47.99 -8.25
CA SER A 203 -15.41 47.39 -7.55
C SER A 203 -16.74 48.09 -7.85
N ARG A 204 -16.75 49.40 -8.08
CA ARG A 204 -17.96 50.13 -8.49
C ARG A 204 -18.46 49.70 -9.88
N LEU A 205 -17.56 49.51 -10.86
CA LEU A 205 -17.97 48.99 -12.17
C LEU A 205 -18.44 47.54 -12.09
N ALA A 206 -17.80 46.71 -11.26
CA ALA A 206 -18.25 45.34 -11.00
C ALA A 206 -19.66 45.32 -10.36
N GLU A 207 -19.93 46.20 -9.41
CA GLU A 207 -21.26 46.35 -8.77
C GLU A 207 -22.32 46.72 -9.80
N LEU A 208 -22.06 47.74 -10.65
CA LEU A 208 -23.01 48.17 -11.70
C LEU A 208 -23.31 47.05 -12.71
N LEU A 209 -22.28 46.30 -13.13
CA LEU A 209 -22.38 45.16 -14.06
C LEU A 209 -23.23 44.01 -13.48
N LEU A 210 -23.27 43.85 -12.15
CA LEU A 210 -23.97 42.76 -11.46
C LEU A 210 -25.38 43.15 -10.96
N THR A 211 -25.62 44.43 -10.64
CA THR A 211 -26.84 44.91 -9.98
C THR A 211 -27.93 45.45 -10.93
N ARG A 212 -27.55 46.11 -12.05
CA ARG A 212 -28.47 46.69 -13.05
C ARG A 212 -29.61 47.59 -12.50
N PRO A 213 -29.32 48.80 -11.99
CA PRO A 213 -30.38 49.74 -11.58
C PRO A 213 -31.37 50.12 -12.71
N ASP A 214 -30.88 50.17 -13.96
CA ASP A 214 -31.56 50.79 -15.10
C ASP A 214 -32.09 49.79 -16.17
N GLY A 215 -31.98 48.48 -15.94
CA GLY A 215 -32.63 47.45 -16.77
C GLY A 215 -31.86 46.91 -18.00
N GLY A 216 -30.75 47.50 -18.45
CA GLY A 216 -29.83 46.93 -19.46
C GLY A 216 -29.02 45.71 -18.95
N PRO A 217 -28.45 44.83 -19.81
CA PRO A 217 -28.02 43.44 -19.51
C PRO A 217 -27.13 43.20 -18.26
N LYS A 218 -27.15 41.96 -17.71
CA LYS A 218 -26.34 41.55 -16.53
C LYS A 218 -25.09 40.83 -16.99
N ALA A 219 -23.94 41.19 -16.41
CA ALA A 219 -22.72 40.40 -16.57
C ALA A 219 -22.91 38.95 -16.10
N GLU A 220 -22.48 38.00 -16.93
CA GLU A 220 -22.49 36.58 -16.58
C GLU A 220 -21.37 36.31 -15.57
N ILE A 221 -21.76 36.12 -14.30
CA ILE A 221 -20.83 36.15 -13.16
C ILE A 221 -19.78 35.02 -13.19
N ASP A 222 -20.16 33.86 -13.74
CA ASP A 222 -19.33 32.67 -13.92
C ASP A 222 -18.93 32.44 -15.39
N ALA A 223 -19.04 33.47 -16.24
CA ALA A 223 -18.39 33.44 -17.56
C ALA A 223 -16.89 33.16 -17.40
N MET A 224 -16.30 32.49 -18.38
CA MET A 224 -14.91 32.03 -18.33
C MET A 224 -14.05 32.68 -19.42
N GLU A 225 -12.84 33.10 -19.06
CA GLU A 225 -11.80 33.45 -20.04
C GLU A 225 -11.09 32.20 -20.59
N LEU A 226 -10.16 32.38 -21.53
CA LEU A 226 -9.61 31.32 -22.39
C LEU A 226 -8.89 30.18 -21.65
N ARG A 227 -8.61 30.29 -20.34
CA ARG A 227 -8.09 29.22 -19.47
C ARG A 227 -9.09 28.76 -18.41
N GLY A 228 -10.39 28.91 -18.67
CA GLY A 228 -11.48 28.49 -17.77
C GLY A 228 -11.65 29.37 -16.52
N LYS A 229 -10.93 30.50 -16.39
CA LYS A 229 -10.99 31.32 -15.17
C LYS A 229 -12.23 32.20 -15.18
N THR A 230 -13.04 32.13 -14.12
CA THR A 230 -14.16 33.04 -13.88
C THR A 230 -13.71 34.37 -13.28
N ALA A 231 -14.62 35.35 -13.21
CA ALA A 231 -14.39 36.63 -12.51
C ALA A 231 -13.84 36.44 -11.08
N LEU A 232 -14.37 35.46 -10.34
CA LEU A 232 -13.94 35.09 -8.99
C LEU A 232 -12.49 34.54 -8.95
N HIS A 233 -12.06 33.80 -9.97
CA HIS A 233 -10.65 33.38 -10.10
C HIS A 233 -9.70 34.55 -10.33
N ILE A 234 -10.14 35.61 -11.02
CA ILE A 234 -9.32 36.80 -11.26
C ILE A 234 -9.27 37.68 -10.01
N ALA A 235 -10.39 37.96 -9.36
CA ALA A 235 -10.44 38.75 -8.13
C ALA A 235 -9.56 38.14 -7.01
N THR A 236 -9.61 36.81 -6.87
CA THR A 236 -8.72 36.07 -5.93
C THR A 236 -7.24 36.11 -6.32
N ALA A 237 -6.91 36.00 -7.61
CA ALA A 237 -5.52 36.05 -8.09
C ALA A 237 -4.89 37.46 -8.06
N HIS A 238 -5.72 38.51 -7.94
CA HIS A 238 -5.33 39.93 -7.86
C HIS A 238 -5.55 40.55 -6.48
N ASP A 239 -5.81 39.74 -5.44
CA ASP A 239 -5.98 40.17 -4.04
C ASP A 239 -7.07 41.24 -3.84
N ARG A 240 -8.24 41.02 -4.45
CA ARG A 240 -9.41 41.94 -4.39
C ARG A 240 -10.49 41.39 -3.47
N ALA A 241 -10.25 41.40 -2.16
CA ALA A 241 -11.18 40.88 -1.15
C ALA A 241 -12.58 41.54 -1.20
N ASP A 242 -12.63 42.83 -1.53
CA ASP A 242 -13.87 43.59 -1.75
C ASP A 242 -14.70 43.04 -2.93
N ILE A 243 -14.05 42.81 -4.07
CA ILE A 243 -14.69 42.24 -5.26
C ILE A 243 -15.03 40.75 -5.06
N VAL A 244 -14.19 39.99 -4.35
CA VAL A 244 -14.51 38.61 -3.96
C VAL A 244 -15.80 38.57 -3.13
N GLN A 245 -15.92 39.43 -2.12
CA GLN A 245 -17.14 39.51 -1.29
C GLN A 245 -18.36 39.95 -2.12
N LEU A 246 -18.21 40.92 -3.02
CA LEU A 246 -19.27 41.37 -3.94
C LEU A 246 -19.76 40.25 -4.87
N LEU A 247 -18.83 39.52 -5.50
CA LEU A 247 -19.15 38.40 -6.40
C LEU A 247 -19.91 37.28 -5.66
N LEU A 248 -19.45 36.92 -4.47
CA LEU A 248 -20.10 35.90 -3.63
C LEU A 248 -21.49 36.34 -3.13
N THR A 249 -21.70 37.66 -2.97
CA THR A 249 -23.02 38.24 -2.62
C THR A 249 -23.99 38.25 -3.81
N HIS A 250 -23.49 37.95 -5.02
CA HIS A 250 -24.27 37.80 -6.25
C HIS A 250 -24.26 36.36 -6.82
N ASP A 251 -24.11 35.37 -5.92
CA ASP A 251 -24.18 33.93 -6.19
C ASP A 251 -23.10 33.36 -7.14
N ALA A 252 -21.90 33.98 -7.19
CA ALA A 252 -20.77 33.43 -7.95
C ALA A 252 -20.38 32.02 -7.50
N ALA A 253 -20.06 31.13 -8.44
CA ALA A 253 -19.70 29.74 -8.16
C ALA A 253 -18.37 29.61 -7.40
N VAL A 254 -18.48 29.59 -6.06
CA VAL A 254 -17.37 29.48 -5.08
C VAL A 254 -16.40 28.32 -5.37
N ASN A 255 -16.94 27.24 -5.97
CA ASN A 255 -16.23 26.01 -6.30
C ASN A 255 -16.07 25.80 -7.82
N ALA A 256 -16.16 26.86 -8.63
CA ALA A 256 -15.80 26.80 -10.05
C ALA A 256 -14.36 26.30 -10.24
N CYS A 257 -14.09 25.66 -11.38
CA CYS A 257 -12.79 25.11 -11.73
C CYS A 257 -12.28 25.69 -13.05
N SER A 258 -11.12 26.33 -13.06
CA SER A 258 -10.41 26.72 -14.28
C SER A 258 -9.54 25.58 -14.84
N ASP A 259 -8.84 25.82 -15.95
CA ASP A 259 -7.89 24.87 -16.55
C ASP A 259 -6.96 24.25 -15.51
N GLY A 260 -6.81 22.93 -15.58
CA GLY A 260 -6.03 22.14 -14.63
C GLY A 260 -6.73 21.89 -13.28
N GLY A 261 -7.99 22.30 -13.10
CA GLY A 261 -8.77 22.05 -11.88
C GLY A 261 -8.58 23.08 -10.77
N TRP A 262 -8.02 24.25 -11.08
CA TRP A 262 -7.82 25.32 -10.10
C TRP A 262 -9.15 25.91 -9.64
N THR A 263 -9.32 26.12 -8.34
CA THR A 263 -10.49 26.80 -7.76
C THR A 263 -10.08 28.17 -7.19
N PRO A 264 -11.03 29.08 -6.89
CA PRO A 264 -10.71 30.38 -6.27
C PRO A 264 -9.99 30.23 -4.93
N LEU A 265 -10.30 29.18 -4.15
CA LEU A 265 -9.62 28.85 -2.90
C LEU A 265 -8.15 28.50 -3.14
N HIS A 266 -7.83 27.73 -4.20
CA HIS A 266 -6.44 27.43 -4.54
C HIS A 266 -5.67 28.68 -4.99
N ASN A 267 -6.28 29.60 -5.72
CA ASN A 267 -5.64 30.88 -6.07
C ASN A 267 -5.29 31.68 -4.80
N ALA A 268 -6.23 31.79 -3.85
CA ALA A 268 -5.99 32.47 -2.57
C ALA A 268 -4.89 31.78 -1.74
N CYS A 269 -4.90 30.44 -1.70
CA CYS A 269 -3.88 29.64 -1.02
C CYS A 269 -2.48 29.72 -1.66
N ASP A 270 -2.38 29.88 -2.99
CA ASP A 270 -1.12 30.07 -3.72
C ASP A 270 -0.54 31.49 -3.52
N LYS A 271 -1.41 32.49 -3.32
CA LYS A 271 -1.03 33.89 -3.05
C LYS A 271 -0.71 34.15 -1.57
N GLY A 272 -1.34 33.43 -0.65
CA GLY A 272 -1.20 33.63 0.81
C GLY A 272 -2.27 34.55 1.42
N CYS A 273 -3.34 34.86 0.70
CA CYS A 273 -4.35 35.86 1.06
C CYS A 273 -5.33 35.32 2.13
N GLU A 274 -4.95 35.39 3.41
CA GLU A 274 -5.73 34.84 4.54
C GLU A 274 -7.18 35.37 4.57
N GLU A 275 -7.40 36.67 4.37
CA GLU A 275 -8.74 37.27 4.35
C GLU A 275 -9.64 36.64 3.28
N ILE A 276 -9.11 36.50 2.06
CA ILE A 276 -9.82 35.88 0.92
C ILE A 276 -10.09 34.39 1.19
N VAL A 277 -9.14 33.67 1.81
CA VAL A 277 -9.35 32.30 2.26
C VAL A 277 -10.50 32.23 3.28
N ARG A 278 -10.52 33.10 4.30
CA ARG A 278 -11.60 33.15 5.30
C ARG A 278 -12.96 33.52 4.68
N ILE A 279 -13.01 34.41 3.69
CA ILE A 279 -14.23 34.75 2.94
C ILE A 279 -14.75 33.53 2.16
N LEU A 280 -13.90 32.88 1.34
CA LEU A 280 -14.29 31.70 0.55
C LEU A 280 -14.72 30.52 1.43
N LEU A 281 -14.04 30.29 2.56
CA LEU A 281 -14.38 29.24 3.52
C LEU A 281 -15.69 29.49 4.29
N ARG A 282 -16.14 30.76 4.39
CA ARG A 282 -17.49 31.12 4.87
C ARG A 282 -18.55 30.90 3.80
N ALA A 283 -18.22 31.16 2.53
CA ALA A 283 -19.10 30.94 1.38
C ALA A 283 -19.22 29.46 0.92
N GLY A 284 -18.62 28.51 1.64
CA GLY A 284 -18.77 27.07 1.35
C GLY A 284 -17.74 26.48 0.37
N ALA A 285 -16.57 27.10 0.21
CA ALA A 285 -15.48 26.54 -0.58
C ALA A 285 -15.02 25.15 -0.07
N HIS A 286 -14.80 24.21 -0.99
CA HIS A 286 -14.45 22.82 -0.71
C HIS A 286 -12.97 22.67 -0.30
N ILE A 287 -12.70 22.79 1.00
CA ILE A 287 -11.37 22.67 1.66
C ILE A 287 -10.49 21.54 1.12
N ASN A 288 -11.08 20.36 0.87
CA ASN A 288 -10.35 19.14 0.51
C ASN A 288 -10.27 18.92 -1.02
N SER A 289 -10.46 19.96 -1.84
CA SER A 289 -10.24 19.92 -3.29
C SER A 289 -8.78 19.59 -3.63
N GLN A 290 -8.53 18.83 -4.71
CA GLN A 290 -7.20 18.29 -5.01
C GLN A 290 -6.48 19.07 -6.11
N LEU A 291 -5.29 19.58 -5.81
CA LEU A 291 -4.32 20.09 -6.78
C LEU A 291 -2.88 19.80 -6.34
N LEU A 292 -1.95 20.04 -7.26
CA LEU A 292 -0.57 20.38 -6.90
C LEU A 292 -0.45 21.90 -6.71
N ASN A 293 -0.02 22.34 -5.53
CA ASN A 293 1.08 23.28 -5.30
C ASN A 293 1.33 23.49 -3.78
N GLY A 294 2.34 24.28 -3.41
CA GLY A 294 2.71 24.55 -2.02
C GLY A 294 1.83 25.62 -1.35
N GLY A 295 1.91 25.73 -0.02
CA GLY A 295 1.13 26.69 0.77
C GLY A 295 1.95 27.76 1.51
N HIS A 296 1.26 28.75 2.06
CA HIS A 296 1.76 29.75 3.01
C HIS A 296 1.32 29.41 4.43
N ARG A 297 2.04 29.94 5.43
CA ARG A 297 1.91 29.48 6.81
C ARG A 297 0.58 29.91 7.42
N GLU A 298 0.23 31.16 7.22
CA GLU A 298 -0.96 31.85 7.73
C GLU A 298 -2.23 31.17 7.20
N VAL A 299 -2.21 30.79 5.91
CA VAL A 299 -3.23 29.97 5.27
C VAL A 299 -3.30 28.56 5.88
N VAL A 300 -2.18 27.91 6.18
CA VAL A 300 -2.19 26.58 6.81
C VAL A 300 -2.67 26.66 8.26
N GLU A 301 -2.36 27.71 9.03
CA GLU A 301 -2.92 27.96 10.36
C GLU A 301 -4.45 28.13 10.28
N CYS A 302 -4.94 29.01 9.38
CA CYS A 302 -6.38 29.20 9.12
C CYS A 302 -7.09 27.91 8.65
N LEU A 303 -6.43 27.02 7.91
CA LEU A 303 -7.00 25.74 7.49
C LEU A 303 -7.00 24.71 8.64
N LEU A 304 -6.00 24.73 9.52
CA LEU A 304 -5.88 23.81 10.67
C LEU A 304 -6.90 24.09 11.77
N GLU A 305 -7.43 25.32 11.86
CA GLU A 305 -8.58 25.69 12.70
C GLU A 305 -9.82 24.82 12.45
N ARG A 306 -9.95 24.21 11.26
CA ARG A 306 -11.16 23.45 10.87
C ARG A 306 -11.01 21.94 11.08
N PRO A 307 -11.99 21.27 11.74
CA PRO A 307 -11.93 19.83 11.99
C PRO A 307 -12.07 18.99 10.71
N ASP A 308 -12.69 19.55 9.66
CA ASP A 308 -12.97 18.87 8.39
C ASP A 308 -11.73 18.62 7.51
N LEU A 309 -10.56 19.13 7.90
CA LEU A 309 -9.33 19.11 7.10
C LEU A 309 -8.67 17.72 7.11
N ARG A 310 -8.55 17.08 5.93
CA ARG A 310 -7.90 15.77 5.78
C ARG A 310 -6.36 15.89 5.75
N ARG A 311 -5.75 16.13 6.91
CA ARG A 311 -4.30 16.37 7.12
C ARG A 311 -3.34 15.32 6.48
N ARG A 312 -3.80 14.08 6.24
CA ARG A 312 -3.01 12.96 5.68
C ARG A 312 -3.28 12.66 4.19
N VAL A 313 -3.93 13.54 3.43
CA VAL A 313 -4.09 13.38 1.96
C VAL A 313 -2.72 13.29 1.27
N ARG A 314 -2.63 12.50 0.20
CA ARG A 314 -1.47 12.42 -0.70
C ARG A 314 -1.87 12.91 -2.09
N ASP A 315 -0.97 13.60 -2.77
CA ASP A 315 -1.13 14.01 -4.17
C ASP A 315 -0.83 12.88 -5.16
N ASN A 316 -0.94 13.18 -6.46
CA ASN A 316 -0.62 12.26 -7.56
C ASN A 316 0.84 11.75 -7.58
N PHE A 317 1.72 12.32 -6.75
CA PHE A 317 3.12 11.95 -6.57
C PHE A 317 3.35 11.28 -5.20
N GLY A 318 2.28 10.82 -4.54
CA GLY A 318 2.28 10.16 -3.23
C GLY A 318 2.70 11.08 -2.08
N SER A 319 2.84 12.39 -2.29
CA SER A 319 3.39 13.33 -1.32
C SER A 319 2.28 13.94 -0.48
N THR A 320 2.45 13.95 0.85
CA THR A 320 1.56 14.64 1.79
C THR A 320 1.87 16.15 1.83
N PRO A 321 0.96 17.00 2.36
CA PRO A 321 1.25 18.42 2.61
C PRO A 321 2.54 18.63 3.42
N PHE A 322 2.80 17.77 4.40
CA PHE A 322 4.04 17.74 5.18
C PHE A 322 5.29 17.54 4.29
N LEU A 323 5.27 16.55 3.39
CA LEU A 323 6.38 16.29 2.48
C LEU A 323 6.54 17.35 1.39
N ARG A 324 5.45 18.01 0.96
CA ARG A 324 5.54 19.17 0.07
C ARG A 324 6.14 20.38 0.79
N ALA A 325 5.76 20.66 2.03
CA ALA A 325 6.40 21.70 2.84
C ALA A 325 7.91 21.45 2.99
N ALA A 326 8.32 20.20 3.25
CA ALA A 326 9.73 19.81 3.32
C ALA A 326 10.46 19.98 1.96
N GLN A 327 9.84 19.53 0.86
CA GLN A 327 10.38 19.69 -0.49
C GLN A 327 10.59 21.17 -0.89
N PHE A 328 9.69 22.06 -0.48
CA PHE A 328 9.81 23.51 -0.66
C PHE A 328 10.60 24.20 0.47
N LYS A 329 11.28 23.46 1.36
CA LYS A 329 12.08 23.94 2.49
C LYS A 329 11.35 24.88 3.48
N ARG A 330 10.01 24.81 3.55
CA ARG A 330 9.15 25.60 4.45
C ARG A 330 9.23 25.04 5.88
N LYS A 331 10.35 25.28 6.57
CA LYS A 331 10.65 24.74 7.93
C LYS A 331 9.55 25.05 8.95
N ASP A 332 8.95 26.23 8.83
CA ASP A 332 7.80 26.72 9.58
C ASP A 332 6.54 25.85 9.37
N VAL A 333 6.15 25.60 8.11
CA VAL A 333 4.99 24.75 7.77
C VAL A 333 5.27 23.28 8.10
N VAL A 334 6.50 22.81 7.93
CA VAL A 334 6.95 21.47 8.36
C VAL A 334 6.78 21.28 9.86
N LEU A 335 7.15 22.27 10.67
CA LEU A 335 6.94 22.22 12.12
C LEU A 335 5.45 22.28 12.46
N LEU A 336 4.68 23.19 11.87
CA LEU A 336 3.24 23.32 12.11
C LEU A 336 2.46 22.02 11.80
N LEU A 337 2.80 21.34 10.70
CA LEU A 337 2.22 20.05 10.31
C LEU A 337 2.83 18.83 11.03
N ALA A 338 3.79 19.02 11.94
CA ALA A 338 4.44 17.91 12.62
C ALA A 338 3.47 17.14 13.54
N PRO A 339 3.53 15.79 13.61
CA PRO A 339 2.65 15.01 14.47
C PRO A 339 2.66 15.43 15.96
N PHE A 340 3.83 15.83 16.47
CA PHE A 340 4.02 16.26 17.86
C PHE A 340 3.56 17.68 18.18
N ASN A 341 3.16 18.47 17.18
CA ASN A 341 2.48 19.75 17.39
C ASN A 341 0.95 19.59 17.40
N ASN A 342 0.42 18.45 16.95
CA ASN A 342 -1.01 18.24 16.72
C ASN A 342 -1.67 17.31 17.77
N VAL A 343 -1.13 17.30 19.00
CA VAL A 343 -1.49 16.37 20.10
C VAL A 343 -2.97 16.44 20.49
N GLU A 344 -3.60 17.61 20.36
CA GLU A 344 -5.03 17.82 20.62
C GLU A 344 -5.94 16.99 19.71
N SER A 345 -5.47 16.63 18.51
CA SER A 345 -6.21 15.78 17.56
C SER A 345 -6.06 14.26 17.79
N LEU A 346 -5.34 13.84 18.84
CA LEU A 346 -5.28 12.44 19.27
C LEU A 346 -6.46 12.12 20.19
N SER A 347 -7.07 10.94 20.01
CA SER A 347 -8.06 10.41 20.97
C SER A 347 -7.44 10.24 22.36
N GLU A 348 -8.25 10.39 23.41
CA GLU A 348 -7.82 10.11 24.79
C GLU A 348 -7.34 8.68 24.98
N ASP A 349 -7.91 7.69 24.28
CA ASP A 349 -7.40 6.30 24.30
C ASP A 349 -5.94 6.25 23.83
N VAL A 350 -5.60 7.00 22.77
CA VAL A 350 -4.24 7.03 22.18
C VAL A 350 -3.26 7.75 23.11
N LYS A 351 -3.70 8.80 23.81
CA LYS A 351 -2.91 9.48 24.85
C LYS A 351 -2.65 8.55 26.03
N GLN A 352 -3.68 7.86 26.53
CA GLN A 352 -3.56 6.90 27.64
C GLN A 352 -2.68 5.70 27.28
N ALA A 353 -2.90 5.08 26.11
CA ALA A 353 -2.08 3.96 25.64
C ALA A 353 -0.60 4.33 25.45
N SER A 354 -0.30 5.51 24.87
CA SER A 354 1.09 5.95 24.74
C SER A 354 1.72 6.42 26.07
N ALA A 355 0.92 6.83 27.05
CA ALA A 355 1.41 7.12 28.40
C ALA A 355 1.68 5.85 29.23
N ALA A 356 0.94 4.76 29.00
CA ALA A 356 1.01 3.51 29.76
C ALA A 356 2.17 2.56 29.38
N PHE A 357 2.94 2.88 28.33
CA PHE A 357 4.09 2.09 27.86
C PHE A 357 5.38 2.91 27.91
N ASP A 358 6.45 2.32 28.44
CA ASP A 358 7.79 2.92 28.47
C ASP A 358 8.63 2.54 27.26
N SER A 359 9.11 3.55 26.54
CA SER A 359 10.21 3.41 25.59
C SER A 359 11.54 3.25 26.35
N THR A 360 12.47 2.49 25.77
CA THR A 360 13.85 2.37 26.27
C THR A 360 14.80 3.08 25.31
N ILE A 361 15.65 3.96 25.83
CA ILE A 361 16.63 4.72 25.09
C ILE A 361 18.01 4.40 25.65
N VAL A 362 18.99 4.11 24.78
CA VAL A 362 20.37 3.83 25.17
C VAL A 362 21.30 4.72 24.38
N ASP A 363 22.08 5.54 25.08
CA ASP A 363 23.12 6.39 24.50
C ASP A 363 24.47 5.69 24.53
N PHE A 364 25.06 5.48 23.35
CA PHE A 364 26.38 4.89 23.15
C PHE A 364 27.41 5.98 22.92
N GLY A 365 28.60 5.82 23.48
CA GLY A 365 29.60 6.88 23.52
C GLY A 365 30.89 6.42 24.19
N ASN A 366 31.68 7.39 24.64
CA ASN A 366 33.05 7.16 25.12
C ASN A 366 33.11 6.08 26.24
N PHE A 367 33.63 4.91 25.88
CA PHE A 367 33.36 3.59 26.48
C PHE A 367 33.79 3.37 27.94
N HIS A 368 34.31 4.40 28.61
CA HIS A 368 34.70 4.36 30.02
C HIS A 368 33.55 4.68 30.99
N ASN A 369 32.46 5.27 30.49
CA ASN A 369 31.21 5.40 31.23
C ASN A 369 30.24 4.28 30.80
N GLU A 370 29.54 3.68 31.76
CA GLU A 370 28.54 2.64 31.48
C GLU A 370 27.40 3.17 30.58
N ASN A 371 26.87 2.32 29.69
CA ASN A 371 25.86 2.70 28.70
C ASN A 371 24.63 3.30 29.39
N ARG A 372 24.27 4.54 29.03
CA ARG A 372 23.21 5.29 29.71
C ARG A 372 21.84 4.83 29.22
N VAL A 373 21.23 3.90 29.96
CA VAL A 373 19.85 3.45 29.74
C VAL A 373 18.88 4.41 30.40
N LYS A 374 17.98 5.02 29.61
CA LYS A 374 16.87 5.86 30.06
C LYS A 374 15.55 5.21 29.65
N ARG A 375 14.65 4.97 30.60
CA ARG A 375 13.25 4.60 30.33
C ARG A 375 12.34 5.82 30.47
N MET A 376 11.38 5.98 29.56
CA MET A 376 10.38 7.05 29.61
C MET A 376 9.16 6.71 28.74
N SER A 377 7.97 7.17 29.12
CA SER A 377 6.74 6.85 28.40
C SER A 377 6.82 7.22 26.91
N VAL A 378 6.18 6.41 26.07
CA VAL A 378 6.13 6.64 24.62
C VAL A 378 5.47 8.00 24.32
N TYR A 379 4.50 8.43 25.11
CA TYR A 379 3.93 9.77 25.04
C TYR A 379 4.98 10.87 25.26
N ASN A 380 5.83 10.74 26.28
CA ASN A 380 6.89 11.73 26.54
C ASN A 380 8.01 11.69 25.49
N LEU A 381 8.30 10.53 24.89
CA LEU A 381 9.24 10.41 23.77
C LEU A 381 8.70 11.10 22.50
N LEU A 382 7.43 10.88 22.15
CA LEU A 382 6.86 11.34 20.87
C LEU A 382 6.27 12.77 20.96
N TYR A 383 5.49 13.04 22.01
CA TYR A 383 4.60 14.20 22.13
C TYR A 383 4.97 15.16 23.28
N GLY A 384 5.77 14.68 24.24
CA GLY A 384 6.15 15.43 25.44
C GLY A 384 6.91 16.74 25.17
N ARG A 385 6.66 17.75 26.01
CA ARG A 385 7.40 19.02 26.05
C ARG A 385 8.38 19.05 27.21
N ASP A 386 9.46 19.79 27.01
CA ASP A 386 10.42 20.10 28.07
C ASP A 386 9.71 20.90 29.18
N PRO A 387 9.73 20.45 30.44
CA PRO A 387 9.01 21.12 31.53
C PRO A 387 9.55 22.51 31.86
N GLU A 388 10.81 22.80 31.54
CA GLU A 388 11.41 24.13 31.71
C GLU A 388 11.15 25.04 30.51
N ASN A 389 10.87 24.46 29.33
CA ASN A 389 10.67 25.22 28.09
C ASN A 389 9.62 24.56 27.17
N PRO A 390 8.33 24.93 27.27
CA PRO A 390 7.25 24.36 26.45
C PRO A 390 7.43 24.45 24.92
N ARG A 391 8.36 25.29 24.42
CA ARG A 391 8.70 25.35 22.99
C ARG A 391 9.63 24.21 22.56
N LYS A 392 10.39 23.63 23.48
CA LYS A 392 11.24 22.45 23.25
C LYS A 392 10.47 21.14 23.50
N GLN A 393 11.00 20.04 22.96
CA GLN A 393 10.49 18.70 23.18
C GLN A 393 11.19 18.05 24.40
N ALA A 394 10.49 17.17 25.12
CA ALA A 394 11.01 16.51 26.34
C ALA A 394 12.22 15.59 26.11
N MET A 395 12.43 15.18 24.86
CA MET A 395 13.53 14.36 24.39
C MET A 395 13.72 14.59 22.89
N THR A 396 14.95 14.67 22.40
CA THR A 396 15.26 14.64 20.96
C THR A 396 15.64 13.22 20.53
N THR A 397 15.44 12.87 19.27
CA THR A 397 16.03 11.65 18.69
C THR A 397 17.54 11.80 18.46
N VAL A 398 18.00 12.97 17.99
CA VAL A 398 19.42 13.30 17.83
C VAL A 398 20.00 13.63 19.22
N PRO A 399 21.15 13.06 19.63
CA PRO A 399 21.77 13.41 20.90
C PRO A 399 22.21 14.89 20.97
N ALA A 400 21.90 15.55 22.10
CA ALA A 400 22.30 16.94 22.33
C ALA A 400 23.82 17.06 22.57
N ASP A 401 24.39 16.17 23.39
CA ASP A 401 25.82 16.13 23.72
C ASP A 401 26.64 15.38 22.66
N SER A 402 26.66 15.90 21.43
CA SER A 402 27.39 15.36 20.26
C SER A 402 28.92 15.20 20.44
N ARG A 403 29.48 15.52 21.62
CA ARG A 403 30.89 15.27 22.00
C ARG A 403 31.08 14.03 22.89
N ALA A 404 30.01 13.49 23.48
CA ALA A 404 30.07 12.37 24.42
C ALA A 404 29.44 11.09 23.85
N THR A 405 28.39 11.23 23.03
CA THR A 405 27.64 10.13 22.42
C THR A 405 27.93 10.01 20.93
N GLU A 406 28.28 8.81 20.46
CA GLU A 406 28.51 8.51 19.04
C GLU A 406 27.19 8.19 18.31
N PHE A 407 26.32 7.39 18.94
CA PHE A 407 25.03 7.00 18.39
C PHE A 407 24.01 6.65 19.49
N ARG A 408 22.72 6.61 19.12
CA ARG A 408 21.61 6.31 20.02
C ARG A 408 20.80 5.11 19.52
N TRP A 409 20.33 4.30 20.46
CA TRP A 409 19.26 3.31 20.24
C TRP A 409 17.97 3.78 20.90
N ILE A 410 16.85 3.67 20.19
CA ILE A 410 15.49 3.85 20.72
C ILE A 410 14.69 2.58 20.46
N HIS A 411 14.13 1.99 21.51
CA HIS A 411 13.25 0.83 21.45
C HIS A 411 11.82 1.21 21.87
N LEU A 412 10.86 0.87 20.99
CA LEU A 412 9.42 0.97 21.23
C LEU A 412 8.87 -0.41 21.66
N PRO A 413 8.13 -0.50 22.78
CA PRO A 413 7.72 -1.78 23.40
C PRO A 413 6.49 -2.43 22.75
N ALA A 414 5.98 -1.88 21.65
CA ALA A 414 4.87 -2.46 20.90
C ALA A 414 4.95 -2.09 19.42
N ASN A 415 4.57 -3.05 18.57
CA ASN A 415 4.55 -2.95 17.10
C ASN A 415 3.40 -2.07 16.60
N ASN A 416 3.50 -0.76 16.90
CA ASN A 416 2.55 0.26 16.52
C ASN A 416 3.15 1.23 15.49
N MET A 417 2.68 1.12 14.26
CA MET A 417 3.06 1.93 13.10
C MET A 417 2.89 3.42 13.35
N ALA A 418 1.86 3.85 14.10
CA ALA A 418 1.65 5.27 14.38
C ALA A 418 2.75 5.86 15.29
N TRP A 419 3.30 5.05 16.20
CA TRP A 419 4.43 5.44 17.05
C TRP A 419 5.74 5.49 16.24
N VAL A 420 5.95 4.51 15.35
CA VAL A 420 7.09 4.49 14.42
C VAL A 420 7.04 5.68 13.45
N GLU A 421 5.90 5.91 12.78
CA GLU A 421 5.67 7.05 11.89
C GLU A 421 6.02 8.37 12.59
N ALA A 422 5.48 8.59 13.80
CA ALA A 422 5.75 9.80 14.58
C ALA A 422 7.24 9.94 14.94
N LEU A 423 7.92 8.84 15.33
CA LEU A 423 9.33 8.84 15.70
C LEU A 423 10.26 9.10 14.50
N LEU A 424 10.01 8.45 13.35
CA LEU A 424 10.80 8.69 12.13
C LEU A 424 10.54 10.09 11.58
N THR A 425 9.29 10.57 11.62
CA THR A 425 8.94 11.95 11.21
C THR A 425 9.67 12.97 12.09
N LYS A 426 9.73 12.73 13.41
CA LYS A 426 10.48 13.54 14.36
C LYS A 426 11.97 13.56 14.05
N SER A 427 12.58 12.39 13.83
CA SER A 427 14.00 12.29 13.43
C SER A 427 14.28 13.07 12.13
N PHE A 428 13.42 12.94 11.12
CA PHE A 428 13.55 13.67 9.86
C PHE A 428 13.48 15.20 10.06
N ILE A 429 12.62 15.70 10.95
CA ILE A 429 12.53 17.13 11.28
C ILE A 429 13.77 17.60 12.04
N GLU A 430 14.26 16.83 13.02
CA GLU A 430 15.48 17.15 13.79
C GLU A 430 16.74 17.15 12.92
N GLU A 431 16.81 16.28 11.90
CA GLU A 431 17.86 16.30 10.87
C GLU A 431 17.73 17.49 9.89
N GLY A 432 16.67 18.32 10.01
CA GLY A 432 16.44 19.53 9.23
C GLY A 432 15.54 19.36 8.01
N ALA A 433 14.78 18.26 7.92
CA ALA A 433 13.77 17.97 6.89
C ALA A 433 14.26 18.02 5.43
N HIS A 434 15.55 17.76 5.20
CA HIS A 434 16.20 17.91 3.88
C HIS A 434 16.16 16.64 3.01
N ASP A 435 16.21 15.45 3.63
CA ASP A 435 16.31 14.15 2.95
C ASP A 435 14.93 13.59 2.55
N VAL A 436 14.16 14.36 1.76
CA VAL A 436 12.75 14.06 1.44
C VAL A 436 12.59 12.71 0.73
N ASP A 437 13.51 12.35 -0.17
CA ASP A 437 13.44 11.09 -0.90
C ASP A 437 13.92 9.90 -0.05
N GLY A 438 14.89 10.10 0.84
CA GLY A 438 15.26 9.12 1.87
C GLY A 438 14.08 8.82 2.82
N PHE A 439 13.36 9.86 3.25
CA PHE A 439 12.14 9.70 4.06
C PHE A 439 10.98 9.06 3.29
N LYS A 440 10.80 9.37 2.00
CA LYS A 440 9.84 8.66 1.13
C LYS A 440 10.18 7.18 0.95
N GLY A 441 11.46 6.79 1.02
CA GLY A 441 11.86 5.39 1.10
C GLY A 441 11.44 4.73 2.42
N LEU A 442 11.60 5.42 3.55
CA LEU A 442 11.10 4.97 4.85
C LEU A 442 9.57 4.82 4.85
N GLU A 443 8.81 5.79 4.33
CA GLU A 443 7.36 5.65 4.16
C GLU A 443 6.96 4.46 3.25
N LYS A 444 7.75 4.16 2.21
CA LYS A 444 7.50 2.99 1.36
C LYS A 444 7.63 1.69 2.15
N SER A 445 8.54 1.59 3.13
CA SER A 445 8.67 0.39 3.98
C SER A 445 7.35 0.05 4.69
N PHE A 446 6.58 1.06 5.12
CA PHE A 446 5.28 0.87 5.77
C PHE A 446 4.18 0.29 4.87
N ASN A 447 4.39 0.26 3.55
CA ASN A 447 3.45 -0.34 2.60
C ASN A 447 3.69 -1.85 2.38
N TYR A 448 4.81 -2.42 2.84
CA TYR A 448 5.12 -3.86 2.72
C TYR A 448 4.40 -4.73 3.77
N GLN A 449 3.20 -4.34 4.15
CA GLN A 449 2.34 -5.03 5.09
C GLN A 449 1.43 -6.06 4.40
N HIS A 450 1.17 -7.19 5.05
CA HIS A 450 -0.01 -8.00 4.79
C HIS A 450 -1.26 -7.29 5.33
N ARG A 451 -2.38 -7.53 4.65
CA ARG A 451 -3.72 -7.11 5.07
C ARG A 451 -4.69 -8.24 4.74
N GLY A 452 -5.53 -8.59 5.70
CA GLY A 452 -6.66 -9.51 5.54
C GLY A 452 -7.88 -8.95 6.29
N GLN A 453 -8.79 -9.82 6.71
CA GLN A 453 -10.03 -9.43 7.39
C GLN A 453 -9.94 -9.47 8.92
N LYS A 454 -8.92 -10.14 9.49
CA LYS A 454 -8.72 -10.34 10.93
C LYS A 454 -7.64 -9.39 11.46
N ILE A 455 -7.70 -8.97 12.72
CA ILE A 455 -6.70 -8.06 13.31
C ILE A 455 -5.27 -8.63 13.25
N HIS A 456 -5.08 -9.93 13.54
CA HIS A 456 -3.77 -10.60 13.43
C HIS A 456 -3.23 -10.74 11.99
N SER A 457 -4.06 -10.50 10.96
CA SER A 457 -3.66 -10.57 9.55
C SER A 457 -2.81 -9.37 9.10
N HIS A 458 -2.77 -8.32 9.92
CA HIS A 458 -1.95 -7.14 9.70
C HIS A 458 -0.56 -7.35 10.31
N PHE A 459 0.44 -7.58 9.45
CA PHE A 459 1.85 -7.76 9.84
C PHE A 459 2.79 -7.32 8.71
N MET A 460 4.08 -7.06 8.99
CA MET A 460 5.04 -6.74 7.93
C MET A 460 5.58 -7.98 7.24
N ARG A 461 5.80 -7.92 5.93
CA ARG A 461 6.55 -8.96 5.21
C ARG A 461 7.97 -9.08 5.77
N PRO A 462 8.57 -10.28 5.85
CA PRO A 462 10.01 -10.43 6.02
C PRO A 462 10.72 -9.61 4.94
N LEU A 463 11.67 -8.75 5.34
CA LEU A 463 12.27 -7.77 4.45
C LEU A 463 13.62 -7.28 4.99
N CYS A 464 14.60 -7.10 4.11
CA CYS A 464 15.68 -6.14 4.32
C CYS A 464 15.78 -5.24 3.08
N GLN A 465 15.85 -3.92 3.29
CA GLN A 465 16.03 -2.94 2.21
C GLN A 465 16.93 -1.80 2.68
N ASN A 466 17.77 -1.29 1.78
CA ASN A 466 18.42 0.01 1.95
C ASN A 466 17.68 1.11 1.16
N THR A 467 17.94 2.36 1.51
CA THR A 467 17.50 3.54 0.75
C THR A 467 18.62 4.57 0.82
N PRO A 468 19.09 5.13 -0.32
CA PRO A 468 20.13 6.15 -0.30
C PRO A 468 19.64 7.44 0.39
N ARG A 469 20.53 8.06 1.16
CA ARG A 469 20.30 9.34 1.82
C ARG A 469 20.85 10.49 0.98
N THR A 470 20.11 11.59 0.95
CA THR A 470 20.58 12.87 0.41
C THR A 470 21.75 13.37 1.26
N PRO A 471 22.94 13.64 0.68
CA PRO A 471 24.09 14.07 1.48
C PRO A 471 23.85 15.45 2.12
N ARG A 472 24.03 15.54 3.44
CA ARG A 472 23.88 16.79 4.21
C ARG A 472 24.97 17.79 3.83
N ARG A 473 24.72 18.60 2.81
CA ARG A 473 25.53 19.79 2.49
C ARG A 473 25.54 20.68 3.74
N ARG A 474 26.72 20.91 4.33
CA ARG A 474 26.87 21.98 5.33
C ARG A 474 26.57 23.30 4.64
N GLU A 475 25.44 23.90 5.02
CA GLU A 475 25.27 25.34 4.90
C GLU A 475 26.23 25.94 5.95
N GLU A 476 27.35 26.50 5.47
CA GLU A 476 28.27 27.23 6.35
C GLU A 476 27.59 28.54 6.72
N GLU A 477 27.13 28.66 7.97
CA GLU A 477 26.63 29.90 8.55
C GLU A 477 27.77 30.90 8.73
N LYS A 478 28.22 31.48 7.61
CA LYS A 478 28.77 32.82 7.60
C LYS A 478 27.61 33.81 7.56
N THR A 479 27.32 34.42 8.71
CA THR A 479 26.61 35.69 8.77
C THR A 479 27.53 36.79 8.23
N GLU A 480 27.58 36.94 6.92
CA GLU A 480 28.07 38.18 6.30
C GLU A 480 26.87 39.14 6.23
N GLU A 481 26.88 40.16 7.10
CA GLU A 481 25.91 41.26 7.06
C GLU A 481 26.04 42.01 5.72
N PRO A 482 24.94 42.46 5.09
CA PRO A 482 25.03 43.27 3.89
C PRO A 482 25.55 44.68 4.25
N PRO A 483 26.71 45.12 3.75
CA PRO A 483 27.13 46.50 3.93
C PRO A 483 26.20 47.40 3.11
N ALA A 484 25.47 48.27 3.81
CA ALA A 484 24.70 49.33 3.17
C ALA A 484 25.64 50.39 2.55
N ASP A 485 25.13 51.02 1.49
CA ASP A 485 25.60 52.27 0.88
C ASP A 485 27.04 52.38 0.37
N SER A 486 27.13 52.37 -0.97
CA SER A 486 28.04 53.25 -1.71
C SER A 486 27.28 54.09 -2.76
N GLN A 487 26.19 54.74 -2.35
CA GLN A 487 25.66 55.86 -3.13
C GLN A 487 26.64 57.05 -3.07
N SER A 488 27.45 57.26 -4.12
CA SER A 488 27.28 58.43 -5.00
C SER A 488 28.42 58.64 -6.02
N ILE A 489 28.04 58.80 -7.30
CA ILE A 489 28.40 59.90 -8.25
C ILE A 489 29.79 60.58 -8.03
N ILE A 490 30.71 60.70 -9.01
CA ILE A 490 30.74 61.77 -10.05
C ILE A 490 31.82 61.51 -11.15
N THR A 491 31.37 61.54 -12.43
CA THR A 491 32.02 61.84 -13.75
C THR A 491 33.47 61.48 -14.12
N ASP A 492 33.68 61.26 -15.44
CA ASP A 492 34.97 61.03 -16.10
C ASP A 492 36.06 62.08 -15.82
N ASN A 493 37.25 61.65 -15.40
CA ASN A 493 38.44 61.62 -16.27
C ASN A 493 39.64 60.93 -15.58
N SER A 494 40.62 60.49 -16.36
CA SER A 494 41.87 59.92 -15.83
C SER A 494 42.94 61.00 -15.59
N SER A 495 43.64 60.92 -14.45
CA SER A 495 45.03 61.40 -14.31
C SER A 495 45.64 60.95 -12.97
N LEU A 496 46.96 61.07 -12.87
CA LEU A 496 47.79 60.55 -11.79
C LEU A 496 48.53 61.66 -11.04
N VAL A 497 48.87 61.38 -9.77
CA VAL A 497 50.06 61.86 -9.03
C VAL A 497 50.06 63.27 -8.36
N ARG A 498 50.28 63.22 -7.02
CA ARG A 498 51.15 64.05 -6.14
C ARG A 498 50.56 65.08 -5.14
N LYS A 499 51.24 65.10 -3.98
CA LYS A 499 51.21 66.00 -2.79
C LYS A 499 49.95 65.87 -1.92
N GLN A 500 49.95 65.92 -0.57
CA GLN A 500 50.87 66.15 0.57
C GLN A 500 50.40 67.32 1.45
N LYS A 501 50.14 67.00 2.73
CA LYS A 501 50.27 67.86 3.94
C LYS A 501 49.30 69.06 4.06
N GLY A 502 48.97 69.52 5.27
CA GLY A 502 49.38 69.02 6.60
C GLY A 502 49.12 70.05 7.72
N LEU A 503 50.10 70.21 8.65
CA LEU A 503 50.10 71.04 9.87
C LEU A 503 49.36 70.39 11.08
N THR A 504 49.76 70.53 12.37
CA THR A 504 51.04 71.01 12.97
C THR A 504 51.24 70.51 14.41
N GLY A 505 52.45 70.00 14.73
CA GLY A 505 53.06 70.08 16.07
C GLY A 505 52.76 68.95 17.08
N LYS A 506 53.68 68.57 17.99
CA LYS A 506 55.08 69.01 18.18
C LYS A 506 55.97 67.86 18.75
N SER A 507 57.28 68.12 18.70
CA SER A 507 58.47 67.40 19.21
C SER A 507 58.38 66.88 20.66
N ASP A 508 59.28 66.02 21.18
CA ASP A 508 60.73 65.90 20.84
C ASP A 508 61.41 64.56 21.26
N ARG A 509 62.52 64.19 20.56
CA ARG A 509 63.61 63.18 20.87
C ARG A 509 63.24 61.75 21.34
N GLY A 510 63.91 60.65 20.95
CA GLY A 510 65.13 60.40 20.14
C GLY A 510 66.18 59.58 20.93
N GLY A 511 66.88 58.56 20.40
CA GLY A 511 66.87 57.88 19.09
C GLY A 511 68.04 56.85 18.97
N SER A 512 68.21 56.22 17.79
CA SER A 512 69.32 55.30 17.41
C SER A 512 69.36 53.89 18.06
N LEU A 513 69.96 52.83 17.49
CA LEU A 513 70.14 52.38 16.09
C LEU A 513 70.53 50.86 16.05
N ASP A 514 70.69 50.33 14.85
CA ASP A 514 70.94 48.93 14.41
C ASP A 514 72.00 48.03 15.11
N GLU A 515 71.87 46.73 14.79
CA GLU A 515 72.87 45.64 14.81
C GLU A 515 73.42 45.11 16.16
N GLY A 516 73.72 43.79 16.19
CA GLY A 516 74.40 43.13 17.32
C GLY A 516 73.90 41.71 17.65
N ASN A 517 74.45 40.67 17.02
CA ASN A 517 74.21 39.26 17.37
C ASN A 517 75.49 38.62 17.97
N GLU A 518 75.48 38.26 19.26
CA GLU A 518 76.50 37.41 19.90
C GLU A 518 75.99 36.69 21.17
N GLY A 519 76.72 35.66 21.62
CA GLY A 519 77.19 35.75 23.03
C GLY A 519 76.75 34.73 24.09
N LEU A 520 76.56 33.45 23.76
CA LEU A 520 76.67 32.34 24.75
C LEU A 520 78.02 32.38 25.51
N PRO A 521 78.22 31.81 26.73
CA PRO A 521 77.68 30.49 27.14
C PRO A 521 77.38 30.19 28.64
N GLY A 522 76.63 29.11 28.90
CA GLY A 522 76.34 28.60 30.26
C GLY A 522 76.11 27.07 30.40
N LYS A 523 77.18 26.35 30.71
CA LYS A 523 77.32 24.96 31.27
C LYS A 523 76.08 24.39 32.04
N LYS A 524 75.78 23.06 32.10
CA LYS A 524 76.64 21.85 31.99
C LYS A 524 75.83 20.51 31.95
N ASN A 525 76.30 19.53 31.15
CA ASN A 525 76.32 18.07 31.40
C ASN A 525 74.98 17.23 31.50
N LYS A 526 74.95 15.93 31.17
CA LYS A 526 76.01 14.95 30.77
C LYS A 526 75.48 13.78 29.90
N ASN A 527 76.22 13.44 28.82
CA ASN A 527 76.57 12.09 28.28
C ASN A 527 75.45 11.04 28.02
N ASN A 528 75.35 10.32 26.88
CA ASN A 528 76.28 9.75 25.86
C ASN A 528 75.45 9.42 24.56
N GLN A 529 75.83 8.75 23.44
CA GLN A 529 76.97 8.45 22.50
C GLN A 529 76.31 7.63 21.32
N LYS A 530 76.78 7.29 20.10
CA LYS A 530 77.97 7.38 19.17
C LYS A 530 77.45 6.86 17.76
N ARG A 531 78.04 6.97 16.55
CA ARG A 531 79.19 7.69 15.93
C ARG A 531 79.22 7.60 14.35
N GLY A 532 78.30 8.22 13.61
CA GLY A 532 78.44 8.45 12.15
C GLY A 532 77.70 7.48 11.20
N LYS A 533 77.84 7.57 9.86
CA LYS A 533 78.69 8.48 9.04
C LYS A 533 78.19 8.63 7.57
N SER A 534 78.76 9.61 6.85
CA SER A 534 78.75 9.91 5.37
C SER A 534 78.59 8.76 4.35
N GLY A 535 78.16 8.97 3.09
CA GLY A 535 77.72 10.20 2.39
C GLY A 535 77.84 10.17 0.84
N SER A 536 77.33 11.21 0.17
CA SER A 536 77.77 11.85 -1.11
C SER A 536 78.01 11.07 -2.45
N ASN A 537 77.17 11.43 -3.46
CA ASN A 537 77.52 11.74 -4.87
C ASN A 537 77.75 10.59 -5.92
N PRO A 538 77.83 10.86 -7.26
CA PRO A 538 76.84 10.29 -8.21
C PRO A 538 77.41 9.62 -9.49
N GLY A 539 76.54 9.08 -10.37
CA GLY A 539 76.94 8.60 -11.70
C GLY A 539 75.81 8.20 -12.67
N THR A 540 75.73 8.90 -13.82
CA THR A 540 75.09 8.48 -15.10
C THR A 540 76.16 7.84 -16.01
N PRO A 541 75.89 6.97 -17.03
CA PRO A 541 74.92 7.26 -18.12
C PRO A 541 74.28 6.12 -18.96
N LYS A 542 73.30 6.52 -19.81
CA LYS A 542 72.95 6.07 -21.18
C LYS A 542 73.03 4.57 -21.60
N THR A 543 71.88 4.03 -22.02
CA THR A 543 71.45 3.73 -23.43
C THR A 543 69.91 3.54 -23.42
N GLU A 544 69.05 3.98 -24.36
CA GLU A 544 68.97 3.81 -25.83
C GLU A 544 68.68 2.36 -26.28
N SER A 545 67.62 2.04 -27.07
CA SER A 545 66.65 2.92 -27.76
C SER A 545 65.32 2.25 -28.21
N LYS A 546 64.35 3.11 -28.60
CA LYS A 546 63.25 2.93 -29.59
C LYS A 546 62.03 2.00 -29.35
N ALA A 547 60.86 2.68 -29.25
CA ALA A 547 59.58 2.39 -29.92
C ALA A 547 58.77 1.12 -29.53
N LYS A 548 57.43 1.06 -29.67
CA LYS A 548 56.41 2.01 -30.21
C LYS A 548 55.09 1.86 -29.41
N ALA A 549 54.15 2.78 -29.58
CA ALA A 549 52.91 2.86 -28.79
C ALA A 549 51.87 1.75 -29.09
N SER A 550 51.02 1.40 -28.11
CA SER A 550 49.54 1.53 -28.17
C SER A 550 48.80 0.74 -27.07
N TRP A 551 47.89 1.45 -26.39
CA TRP A 551 46.66 1.06 -25.67
C TRP A 551 46.40 -0.43 -25.31
N GLY A 552 46.14 -0.73 -24.03
CA GLY A 552 45.61 -2.01 -23.56
C GLY A 552 45.16 -1.96 -22.11
N SER A 553 43.92 -2.36 -21.83
CA SER A 553 43.23 -2.14 -20.54
C SER A 553 43.35 -3.28 -19.53
N ASN A 554 43.46 -2.89 -18.25
CA ASN A 554 42.85 -3.51 -17.05
C ASN A 554 43.53 -4.67 -16.27
N GLU A 555 43.31 -4.59 -14.95
CA GLU A 555 43.26 -5.64 -13.91
C GLU A 555 44.51 -6.32 -13.25
N LYS A 556 44.39 -6.47 -11.92
CA LYS A 556 44.82 -7.59 -11.04
C LYS A 556 46.33 -7.87 -10.80
N GLY A 557 46.99 -6.90 -10.14
CA GLY A 557 47.49 -6.97 -8.75
C GLY A 557 48.18 -8.22 -8.14
N ARG A 558 49.13 -7.96 -7.21
CA ARG A 558 49.58 -8.88 -6.14
C ARG A 558 49.87 -8.11 -4.85
N LEU A 559 49.66 -8.77 -3.70
CA LEU A 559 50.06 -8.31 -2.36
C LEU A 559 51.59 -8.52 -2.19
N SER A 560 52.33 -7.81 -1.33
CA SER A 560 52.40 -8.02 0.14
C SER A 560 53.69 -7.34 0.67
N LEU A 561 53.92 -7.04 1.96
CA LEU A 561 53.08 -6.87 3.17
C LEU A 561 53.88 -6.10 4.24
N HIS A 562 53.19 -5.37 5.15
CA HIS A 562 53.68 -4.86 6.46
C HIS A 562 54.86 -3.84 6.49
N SER A 563 54.96 -2.90 7.46
CA SER A 563 54.01 -2.48 8.52
C SER A 563 54.29 -1.06 9.07
N SER A 564 53.29 -0.51 9.76
CA SER A 564 53.38 0.48 10.85
C SER A 564 54.08 1.83 10.60
N SER A 565 53.29 2.88 10.32
CA SER A 565 52.88 3.90 11.32
C SER A 565 52.30 5.17 10.64
N LEU A 566 51.72 6.08 11.44
CA LEU A 566 51.26 7.43 11.04
C LEU A 566 50.10 7.50 10.03
N CYS A 567 48.88 7.16 10.48
CA CYS A 567 47.64 7.72 9.92
C CYS A 567 46.94 8.57 10.98
N LYS A 568 46.59 9.81 10.63
CA LYS A 568 45.58 10.61 11.35
C LYS A 568 44.17 10.18 10.92
N GLU A 569 43.17 10.54 11.70
CA GLU A 569 41.77 10.16 11.51
C GLU A 569 41.16 10.71 10.19
N PRO A 570 40.26 9.95 9.55
CA PRO A 570 39.32 10.46 8.57
C PRO A 570 37.92 10.66 9.17
N HIS A 571 37.76 11.66 10.05
CA HIS A 571 36.42 12.16 10.42
C HIS A 571 35.77 12.85 9.19
N GLY A 572 34.99 12.11 8.39
CA GLY A 572 34.39 12.70 7.18
C GLY A 572 33.42 11.86 6.33
N LEU A 573 33.08 10.63 6.72
CA LEU A 573 32.18 9.75 5.95
C LEU A 573 30.90 9.44 6.74
N THR A 574 29.90 10.31 6.60
CA THR A 574 28.50 10.02 7.01
C THR A 574 27.96 8.87 6.16
N SER A 575 27.31 7.86 6.77
CA SER A 575 26.74 6.76 5.97
C SER A 575 25.67 7.26 5.00
N THR A 576 25.70 6.69 3.80
CA THR A 576 24.94 7.12 2.63
C THR A 576 23.59 6.43 2.50
N CYS A 577 23.17 5.63 3.48
CA CYS A 577 21.92 4.87 3.44
C CYS A 577 21.15 4.88 4.78
N ASN A 578 19.83 4.75 4.67
CA ASN A 578 18.99 4.17 5.72
C ASN A 578 18.83 2.67 5.43
N ILE A 579 18.69 1.84 6.47
CA ILE A 579 18.39 0.40 6.35
C ILE A 579 17.10 0.10 7.12
N CYS A 580 16.20 -0.69 6.52
CA CYS A 580 14.98 -1.19 7.13
C CYS A 580 15.02 -2.72 7.16
N VAL A 581 14.79 -3.33 8.32
CA VAL A 581 14.77 -4.79 8.53
C VAL A 581 13.49 -5.19 9.26
N PHE A 582 12.77 -6.15 8.69
CA PHE A 582 11.61 -6.82 9.27
C PHE A 582 11.90 -8.32 9.35
N MET A 583 12.06 -8.87 10.55
CA MET A 583 12.45 -10.28 10.76
C MET A 583 11.49 -10.97 11.74
N PRO A 584 10.80 -12.06 11.37
CA PRO A 584 9.97 -12.82 12.30
C PRO A 584 10.86 -13.58 13.32
N TYR A 585 10.35 -13.87 14.50
CA TYR A 585 11.03 -14.76 15.45
C TYR A 585 10.08 -15.57 16.32
N LEU A 586 10.56 -16.75 16.72
CA LEU A 586 9.85 -17.73 17.54
C LEU A 586 10.17 -17.53 19.02
N HIS A 587 9.17 -17.72 19.88
CA HIS A 587 9.30 -17.81 21.32
C HIS A 587 8.08 -18.51 21.93
N PHE A 588 8.15 -18.81 23.23
CA PHE A 588 7.01 -19.35 24.00
C PHE A 588 6.21 -18.25 24.70
N GLU A 589 4.89 -18.34 24.64
CA GLU A 589 3.97 -17.66 25.56
C GLU A 589 3.08 -18.71 26.26
N THR A 590 2.46 -18.34 27.38
CA THR A 590 1.58 -19.26 28.14
C THR A 590 0.13 -19.20 27.65
N ALA A 591 -0.63 -20.28 27.80
CA ALA A 591 -1.98 -20.39 27.26
C ALA A 591 -2.96 -19.39 27.90
N GLU A 592 -2.86 -19.15 29.22
CA GLU A 592 -3.65 -18.13 29.92
C GLU A 592 -3.43 -16.72 29.32
N ARG A 593 -2.18 -16.37 28.97
CA ARG A 593 -1.84 -15.08 28.37
C ARG A 593 -2.30 -14.95 26.93
N ARG A 594 -2.17 -16.00 26.12
CA ARG A 594 -2.77 -16.03 24.77
C ARG A 594 -4.28 -15.84 24.84
N GLN A 595 -4.95 -16.43 25.83
CA GLN A 595 -6.38 -16.25 26.02
C GLN A 595 -6.73 -14.82 26.47
N LYS A 596 -6.04 -14.25 27.46
CA LYS A 596 -6.21 -12.83 27.87
C LYS A 596 -6.08 -11.86 26.70
N MET A 597 -5.09 -12.08 25.83
CA MET A 597 -4.88 -11.31 24.60
C MET A 597 -6.06 -11.48 23.63
N GLN A 598 -6.45 -12.71 23.31
CA GLN A 598 -7.57 -12.99 22.40
C GLN A 598 -8.90 -12.42 22.92
N ASP A 599 -9.16 -12.52 24.23
CA ASP A 599 -10.32 -11.95 24.90
C ASP A 599 -10.32 -10.42 24.88
N ALA A 600 -9.14 -9.77 24.95
CA ALA A 600 -9.03 -8.31 24.78
C ALA A 600 -9.35 -7.88 23.34
N ILE A 601 -8.79 -8.58 22.34
CA ILE A 601 -9.08 -8.34 20.91
C ILE A 601 -10.59 -8.48 20.66
N GLN A 602 -11.19 -9.61 21.05
CA GLN A 602 -12.62 -9.85 20.83
C GLN A 602 -13.53 -8.85 21.57
N ARG A 603 -13.15 -8.40 22.78
CA ARG A 603 -13.92 -7.38 23.51
C ARG A 603 -13.87 -6.05 22.78
N ALA A 604 -12.69 -5.60 22.35
CA ALA A 604 -12.55 -4.33 21.63
C ALA A 604 -13.19 -4.35 20.22
N GLU A 605 -13.25 -5.51 19.55
CA GLU A 605 -14.06 -5.69 18.33
C GLU A 605 -15.56 -5.52 18.61
N LYS A 606 -16.08 -6.10 19.70
CA LYS A 606 -17.51 -6.05 20.09
C LYS A 606 -17.92 -4.67 20.61
N LEU A 607 -17.08 -4.01 21.40
CA LEU A 607 -17.33 -2.71 22.03
C LEU A 607 -17.43 -1.54 21.03
N ARG A 608 -17.14 -1.75 19.75
CA ARG A 608 -17.48 -0.81 18.67
C ARG A 608 -18.98 -0.51 18.54
N PHE A 609 -19.85 -1.30 19.17
CA PHE A 609 -21.30 -1.22 19.04
C PHE A 609 -22.08 -0.87 20.32
N ASP A 610 -21.44 -0.80 21.49
CA ASP A 610 -22.13 -0.49 22.75
C ASP A 610 -21.40 0.60 23.56
N PRO A 611 -21.99 1.81 23.72
CA PRO A 611 -21.38 2.92 24.44
C PRO A 611 -21.63 2.88 25.96
N GLN A 612 -22.27 1.85 26.53
CA GLN A 612 -22.60 1.79 27.95
C GLN A 612 -21.88 0.66 28.70
N HIS A 613 -21.39 1.00 29.90
CA HIS A 613 -20.67 0.15 30.86
C HIS A 613 -19.23 -0.28 30.45
N LEU A 614 -18.30 -0.57 31.38
CA LEU A 614 -18.36 -0.56 32.85
C LEU A 614 -17.05 0.01 33.44
N LYS A 615 -17.06 0.57 34.66
CA LYS A 615 -15.87 1.09 35.36
C LYS A 615 -14.92 -0.02 35.86
N ARG A 616 -14.26 -0.72 34.95
CA ARG A 616 -13.10 -1.60 35.23
C ARG A 616 -11.81 -0.86 34.88
N THR A 617 -10.79 -0.96 35.72
CA THR A 617 -9.42 -0.54 35.38
C THR A 617 -8.93 -1.41 34.22
N ARG A 618 -8.73 -0.80 33.04
CA ARG A 618 -8.17 -1.49 31.87
C ARG A 618 -6.68 -1.76 32.08
N THR A 619 -6.15 -2.87 31.55
CA THR A 619 -4.69 -3.05 31.48
C THR A 619 -4.09 -2.13 30.41
N ARG A 620 -2.78 -1.87 30.48
CA ARG A 620 -2.07 -1.11 29.44
C ARG A 620 -2.24 -1.76 28.05
N ASP A 621 -2.22 -3.09 28.00
CA ASP A 621 -2.34 -3.88 26.78
C ASP A 621 -3.79 -3.83 26.23
N GLU A 622 -4.82 -3.80 27.10
CA GLU A 622 -6.20 -3.48 26.72
C GLU A 622 -6.33 -2.06 26.14
N MET A 623 -5.74 -1.05 26.81
CA MET A 623 -5.75 0.35 26.32
C MET A 623 -5.12 0.49 24.91
N LEU A 624 -4.07 -0.27 24.63
CA LEU A 624 -3.39 -0.25 23.33
C LEU A 624 -4.26 -0.83 22.20
N ILE A 625 -5.04 -1.88 22.49
CA ILE A 625 -6.01 -2.46 21.54
C ILE A 625 -7.21 -1.54 21.35
N ASP A 626 -7.75 -0.96 22.43
CA ASP A 626 -8.84 0.02 22.36
C ASP A 626 -8.45 1.23 21.48
N ALA A 627 -7.28 1.82 21.75
CA ALA A 627 -6.74 2.96 20.99
C ALA A 627 -6.52 2.63 19.51
N HIS A 628 -6.14 1.40 19.19
CA HIS A 628 -6.00 0.92 17.82
C HIS A 628 -7.36 0.81 17.11
N LEU A 629 -8.37 0.25 17.77
CA LEU A 629 -9.69 0.03 17.17
C LEU A 629 -10.59 1.28 17.17
N SER A 630 -10.39 2.23 18.09
CA SER A 630 -11.11 3.52 18.08
C SER A 630 -10.54 4.50 17.05
N SER A 631 -9.22 4.51 16.80
CA SER A 631 -8.56 5.45 15.88
C SER A 631 -8.85 5.21 14.38
N SER A 632 -9.66 4.22 14.00
CA SER A 632 -10.02 3.82 12.62
C SER A 632 -8.86 3.39 11.69
N THR A 633 -7.61 3.52 12.13
CA THR A 633 -6.39 3.24 11.37
C THR A 633 -5.76 1.91 11.78
N THR A 634 -5.43 1.04 10.81
CA THR A 634 -4.75 -0.25 11.04
C THR A 634 -3.27 -0.06 11.38
N SER A 635 -2.98 0.51 12.56
CA SER A 635 -1.62 0.89 12.98
C SER A 635 -0.92 -0.12 13.88
N LEU A 636 -1.64 -0.94 14.65
CA LEU A 636 -1.07 -1.96 15.53
C LEU A 636 -0.98 -3.30 14.78
N HIS A 637 0.19 -3.93 14.83
CA HIS A 637 0.35 -5.33 14.44
C HIS A 637 0.44 -6.17 15.72
N VAL A 638 -0.62 -6.93 15.99
CA VAL A 638 -0.80 -7.69 17.24
C VAL A 638 0.03 -8.99 17.20
N ARG A 639 0.41 -9.48 18.39
CA ARG A 639 1.11 -10.78 18.55
C ARG A 639 0.21 -11.93 18.08
N ARG A 640 0.82 -13.03 17.67
CA ARG A 640 0.14 -14.13 16.97
C ARG A 640 0.74 -15.49 17.28
N THR A 641 -0.07 -16.53 17.22
CA THR A 641 0.38 -17.93 17.31
C THR A 641 1.10 -18.37 16.03
N LEU A 642 1.67 -19.59 16.05
CA LEU A 642 2.22 -20.24 14.86
C LEU A 642 1.16 -20.36 13.75
N ASP A 643 -0.01 -20.94 14.02
CA ASP A 643 -1.08 -21.08 13.02
C ASP A 643 -1.55 -19.73 12.45
N GLN A 644 -1.64 -18.68 13.27
CA GLN A 644 -2.03 -17.33 12.81
C GLN A 644 -0.98 -16.68 11.89
N PHE A 645 0.27 -17.15 11.88
CA PHE A 645 1.27 -16.74 10.89
C PHE A 645 0.99 -17.35 9.50
N PHE A 646 0.54 -18.60 9.45
CA PHE A 646 0.32 -19.35 8.20
C PHE A 646 -1.09 -19.20 7.63
N TYR A 647 -2.09 -19.10 8.48
CA TYR A 647 -3.51 -19.06 8.11
C TYR A 647 -4.18 -17.73 8.49
N PRO A 648 -3.64 -16.55 8.09
CA PRO A 648 -4.06 -15.23 8.60
C PRO A 648 -5.48 -14.78 8.22
N ASN A 649 -6.24 -15.61 7.50
CA ASN A 649 -7.65 -15.36 7.13
C ASN A 649 -8.62 -16.38 7.75
N ILE A 650 -8.13 -17.36 8.52
CA ILE A 650 -8.93 -18.44 9.12
C ILE A 650 -9.01 -18.18 10.64
N ASP A 651 -10.08 -18.64 11.28
CA ASP A 651 -10.14 -18.64 12.75
C ASP A 651 -9.39 -19.86 13.28
N THR A 652 -8.20 -19.62 13.82
CA THR A 652 -7.26 -20.64 14.29
C THR A 652 -7.54 -21.12 15.71
N GLN A 653 -8.52 -20.56 16.44
CA GLN A 653 -8.67 -20.75 17.89
C GLN A 653 -8.74 -22.22 18.36
N SER A 654 -9.27 -23.13 17.55
CA SER A 654 -9.27 -24.57 17.87
C SER A 654 -7.91 -25.24 17.60
N ARG A 655 -7.16 -24.78 16.59
CA ARG A 655 -5.78 -25.24 16.29
C ARG A 655 -4.79 -24.70 17.31
N ASP A 656 -4.97 -23.44 17.73
CA ASP A 656 -4.21 -22.77 18.80
C ASP A 656 -4.33 -23.46 20.19
N GLN A 657 -5.23 -24.46 20.32
CA GLN A 657 -5.46 -25.29 21.51
C GLN A 657 -5.08 -26.78 21.30
N ASP A 658 -4.66 -27.15 20.09
CA ASP A 658 -4.36 -28.53 19.69
C ASP A 658 -2.92 -28.69 19.16
N GLN A 659 -2.10 -27.64 19.30
CA GLN A 659 -0.68 -27.66 18.91
C GLN A 659 0.08 -28.80 19.63
N VAL A 660 1.02 -29.44 18.93
CA VAL A 660 1.83 -30.55 19.43
C VAL A 660 2.51 -30.20 20.76
N VAL A 661 3.06 -28.99 20.88
CA VAL A 661 3.68 -28.48 22.12
C VAL A 661 2.68 -28.36 23.28
N TYR A 662 1.43 -27.97 22.99
CA TYR A 662 0.37 -27.90 23.98
C TYR A 662 -0.12 -29.31 24.37
N ARG A 663 -0.27 -30.22 23.41
CA ARG A 663 -0.58 -31.64 23.66
C ARG A 663 0.50 -32.30 24.53
N TYR A 664 1.78 -32.06 24.23
CA TYR A 664 2.91 -32.59 25.00
C TYR A 664 2.88 -32.12 26.46
N GLN A 665 2.67 -30.82 26.72
CA GLN A 665 2.67 -30.27 28.09
C GLN A 665 1.37 -30.51 28.87
N THR A 666 0.35 -31.11 28.23
CA THR A 666 -0.92 -31.47 28.90
C THR A 666 -1.18 -32.98 28.99
N LYS A 667 -0.50 -33.80 28.16
CA LYS A 667 -0.67 -35.27 28.09
C LYS A 667 0.65 -36.04 28.17
N GLY A 668 1.80 -35.37 28.21
CA GLY A 668 3.13 -36.01 28.23
C GLY A 668 3.53 -36.58 29.59
N PRO A 669 4.58 -37.43 29.62
CA PRO A 669 5.06 -38.04 30.86
C PRO A 669 5.53 -36.97 31.86
N GLY A 670 5.03 -37.04 33.10
CA GLY A 670 5.37 -36.11 34.19
C GLY A 670 4.41 -34.94 34.42
N CYS A 671 3.34 -34.79 33.63
CA CYS A 671 2.47 -33.60 33.67
C CYS A 671 1.46 -33.54 34.84
N GLU A 672 1.47 -34.46 35.81
CA GLU A 672 0.52 -34.49 36.95
C GLU A 672 0.83 -33.46 38.07
N GLY A 673 1.65 -32.45 37.79
CA GLY A 673 1.99 -31.38 38.73
C GLY A 673 0.96 -30.24 38.74
N PRO A 674 0.22 -29.99 39.85
CA PRO A 674 -0.79 -28.94 39.91
C PRO A 674 -0.16 -27.53 39.95
N GLY A 675 -0.02 -26.88 38.79
CA GLY A 675 0.30 -25.45 38.72
C GLY A 675 1.01 -24.92 37.46
N ASN A 676 1.32 -25.76 36.46
CA ASN A 676 2.06 -25.33 35.27
C ASN A 676 1.09 -24.91 34.13
N ASP A 677 1.09 -23.63 33.72
CA ASP A 677 0.29 -23.13 32.59
C ASP A 677 0.99 -23.52 31.26
N PRO A 678 0.37 -24.33 30.38
CA PRO A 678 1.02 -24.85 29.19
C PRO A 678 1.48 -23.74 28.23
N LYS A 679 2.65 -23.95 27.63
CA LYS A 679 3.27 -23.06 26.65
C LYS A 679 2.70 -23.33 25.25
N ILE A 680 2.75 -22.32 24.39
CA ILE A 680 2.41 -22.40 22.95
C ILE A 680 3.44 -21.64 22.12
N PHE A 681 3.51 -21.90 20.81
CA PHE A 681 4.37 -21.14 19.91
C PHE A 681 3.75 -19.83 19.43
N MET A 682 4.53 -18.77 19.54
CA MET A 682 4.17 -17.42 19.11
C MET A 682 5.20 -16.85 18.11
N VAL A 683 4.72 -16.19 17.05
CA VAL A 683 5.55 -15.62 15.98
C VAL A 683 5.51 -14.09 16.01
N ASP A 684 6.34 -13.52 16.86
CA ASP A 684 6.55 -12.07 16.92
C ASP A 684 7.43 -11.59 15.76
N GLN A 685 7.67 -10.28 15.69
CA GLN A 685 8.47 -9.68 14.63
C GLN A 685 9.31 -8.51 15.15
N LEU A 686 10.61 -8.57 14.88
CA LEU A 686 11.53 -7.45 14.98
C LEU A 686 11.29 -6.51 13.81
N TRP A 687 11.01 -5.24 14.10
CA TRP A 687 11.19 -4.13 13.16
C TRP A 687 12.38 -3.29 13.58
N MET A 688 13.20 -2.91 12.62
CA MET A 688 14.45 -2.18 12.86
C MET A 688 14.75 -1.22 11.72
N TRP A 689 14.96 0.05 12.07
CA TRP A 689 15.37 1.11 11.15
C TRP A 689 16.71 1.67 11.61
N VAL A 690 17.76 1.51 10.81
CA VAL A 690 19.07 2.14 11.02
C VAL A 690 19.12 3.40 10.15
N LEU A 691 19.22 4.56 10.78
CA LEU A 691 19.19 5.87 10.10
C LEU A 691 20.60 6.46 10.06
N GLY A 692 21.24 6.37 8.89
CA GLY A 692 22.64 6.77 8.72
C GLY A 692 23.58 6.01 9.67
N THR A 693 24.41 6.75 10.42
CA THR A 693 25.38 6.22 11.40
C THR A 693 24.97 6.40 12.87
N ASN A 694 23.97 7.24 13.16
CA ASN A 694 23.83 7.87 14.48
C ASN A 694 22.58 7.45 15.25
N LEU A 695 21.59 6.82 14.60
CA LEU A 695 20.35 6.41 15.24
C LEU A 695 19.92 5.03 14.74
N ILE A 696 19.54 4.16 15.67
CA ILE A 696 18.84 2.90 15.40
C ILE A 696 17.52 2.89 16.19
N VAL A 697 16.42 2.70 15.48
CA VAL A 697 15.07 2.54 16.05
C VAL A 697 14.68 1.07 15.93
N THR A 698 14.23 0.46 17.03
CA THR A 698 13.63 -0.87 16.99
C THR A 698 12.24 -0.88 17.58
N SER A 699 11.41 -1.79 17.09
CA SER A 699 10.10 -2.11 17.63
C SER A 699 9.96 -3.62 17.66
N PHE A 700 9.56 -4.16 18.81
CA PHE A 700 9.06 -5.52 18.97
C PHE A 700 8.16 -5.55 20.22
N PRO A 701 7.13 -6.40 20.27
CA PRO A 701 6.14 -6.34 21.32
C PRO A 701 6.67 -6.88 22.66
N GLN A 702 6.37 -6.18 23.74
CA GLN A 702 6.50 -6.70 25.09
C GLN A 702 5.50 -7.87 25.28
N ARG A 703 5.86 -8.84 26.12
CA ARG A 703 4.94 -9.93 26.50
C ARG A 703 3.75 -9.42 27.29
N TRP A 704 2.60 -10.06 27.08
CA TRP A 704 1.36 -9.75 27.79
C TRP A 704 1.56 -9.99 29.30
N ASP A 705 1.25 -9.00 30.14
CA ASP A 705 1.52 -9.03 31.58
C ASP A 705 2.94 -9.56 31.92
N GLN A 706 3.98 -9.07 31.20
CA GLN A 706 5.35 -9.59 31.28
C GLN A 706 5.85 -9.72 32.74
N PRO A 707 6.35 -10.91 33.16
CA PRO A 707 6.73 -11.12 34.54
C PRO A 707 8.08 -10.46 34.84
N LYS A 708 8.33 -10.17 36.12
CA LYS A 708 9.62 -9.66 36.57
C LYS A 708 10.70 -10.75 36.38
N ASN A 709 11.86 -10.37 35.84
CA ASN A 709 13.00 -11.25 35.58
C ASN A 709 12.69 -12.41 34.59
N ASP A 710 11.92 -12.11 33.55
CA ASP A 710 11.57 -13.03 32.46
C ASP A 710 12.80 -13.44 31.61
N PRO A 711 13.20 -14.74 31.58
CA PRO A 711 14.36 -15.19 30.79
C PRO A 711 14.16 -15.08 29.28
N LEU A 712 12.91 -15.01 28.82
CA LEU A 712 12.52 -14.81 27.42
C LEU A 712 12.35 -13.32 27.06
N ASN A 713 12.70 -12.39 27.96
CA ASN A 713 12.66 -10.97 27.62
C ASN A 713 13.78 -10.61 26.63
N VAL A 714 13.42 -10.52 25.35
CA VAL A 714 14.33 -10.14 24.26
C VAL A 714 15.01 -8.80 24.55
N LEU A 715 14.30 -7.83 25.14
CA LEU A 715 14.87 -6.51 25.45
C LEU A 715 15.96 -6.56 26.52
N ASP A 716 15.65 -7.15 27.68
CA ASP A 716 16.65 -7.24 28.77
C ASP A 716 17.81 -8.17 28.36
N GLY A 717 17.57 -9.24 27.61
CA GLY A 717 18.63 -10.12 27.05
C GLY A 717 19.54 -9.45 26.00
N ILE A 718 19.05 -8.43 25.29
CA ILE A 718 19.87 -7.56 24.44
C ILE A 718 20.70 -6.59 25.30
N ILE A 719 20.12 -6.04 26.37
CA ILE A 719 20.83 -5.14 27.31
C ILE A 719 21.92 -5.89 28.09
N GLU A 720 21.67 -7.14 28.49
CA GLU A 720 22.66 -8.08 29.04
C GLU A 720 23.85 -8.26 28.08
N ASP A 721 23.57 -8.52 26.79
CA ASP A 721 24.61 -8.71 25.77
C ASP A 721 25.45 -7.46 25.51
N ILE A 722 24.82 -6.28 25.49
CA ILE A 722 25.46 -4.98 25.25
C ILE A 722 26.38 -4.57 26.41
N ASN A 723 25.98 -4.89 27.63
CA ASN A 723 26.72 -4.58 28.85
C ASN A 723 27.65 -5.73 29.31
N SER A 724 27.73 -6.83 28.54
CA SER A 724 28.54 -7.99 28.90
C SER A 724 30.04 -7.71 28.78
N LYS A 725 30.74 -7.82 29.91
CA LYS A 725 32.21 -7.68 30.01
C LYS A 725 32.99 -8.79 29.29
N THR A 726 32.31 -9.82 28.74
CA THR A 726 32.93 -10.92 27.99
C THR A 726 32.85 -10.76 26.46
N ARG A 727 32.22 -9.69 25.96
CA ARG A 727 32.08 -9.41 24.51
C ARG A 727 32.82 -8.15 24.10
N ASP A 728 33.05 -8.01 22.80
CA ASP A 728 33.53 -6.75 22.21
C ASP A 728 32.55 -5.60 22.52
N PRO A 729 33.02 -4.40 22.88
CA PRO A 729 32.15 -3.23 23.01
C PRO A 729 31.50 -2.86 21.67
N VAL A 730 30.32 -2.24 21.74
CA VAL A 730 29.47 -1.95 20.58
C VAL A 730 29.96 -0.70 19.84
N LYS A 731 30.77 -0.90 18.78
CA LYS A 731 31.49 0.17 18.05
C LYS A 731 30.66 0.93 16.99
N SER A 732 29.42 0.53 16.73
CA SER A 732 28.55 1.19 15.74
C SER A 732 27.08 0.75 15.84
N VAL A 733 26.19 1.50 15.18
CA VAL A 733 24.79 1.09 14.94
C VAL A 733 24.67 -0.25 14.22
N TYR A 734 25.65 -0.62 13.36
CA TYR A 734 25.63 -1.88 12.63
C TYR A 734 26.06 -3.06 13.52
N ASP A 735 27.05 -2.86 14.40
CA ASP A 735 27.40 -3.83 15.44
C ASP A 735 26.22 -4.09 16.38
N LEU A 736 25.51 -3.03 16.79
CA LEU A 736 24.30 -3.15 17.61
C LEU A 736 23.19 -3.91 16.87
N ALA A 737 22.92 -3.56 15.61
CA ALA A 737 21.90 -4.23 14.82
C ALA A 737 22.19 -5.73 14.65
N ILE A 738 23.46 -6.13 14.47
CA ILE A 738 23.89 -7.53 14.42
C ILE A 738 23.66 -8.24 15.77
N ILE A 739 23.86 -7.58 16.92
CA ILE A 739 23.56 -8.13 18.25
C ILE A 739 22.04 -8.33 18.43
N ILE A 740 21.24 -7.36 17.97
CA ILE A 740 19.77 -7.43 18.03
C ILE A 740 19.24 -8.57 17.16
N THR A 741 19.71 -8.73 15.92
CA THR A 741 19.32 -9.88 15.09
C THR A 741 19.79 -11.20 15.68
N ASN A 742 21.01 -11.27 16.24
CA ASN A 742 21.52 -12.47 16.93
C ASN A 742 20.60 -12.91 18.07
N ARG A 743 20.08 -11.95 18.84
CA ARG A 743 19.17 -12.23 19.95
C ARG A 743 17.80 -12.67 19.46
N CYS A 744 17.27 -12.07 18.39
CA CYS A 744 16.01 -12.49 17.79
C CYS A 744 16.08 -13.84 17.04
N SER A 745 17.23 -14.23 16.48
CA SER A 745 17.39 -15.56 15.87
C SER A 745 17.60 -16.67 16.91
N GLY A 746 18.27 -16.37 18.03
CA GLY A 746 18.61 -17.33 19.08
C GLY A 746 17.82 -17.17 20.38
N VAL A 747 16.55 -16.75 20.34
CA VAL A 747 15.71 -16.57 21.55
C VAL A 747 15.50 -17.89 22.28
N PHE A 748 15.39 -19.00 21.54
CA PHE A 748 14.84 -20.26 22.03
C PHE A 748 15.88 -21.29 22.50
N ASP A 749 17.16 -21.15 22.14
CA ASP A 749 18.23 -22.09 22.52
C ASP A 749 18.74 -21.92 23.97
N ARG A 750 18.04 -21.12 24.79
CA ARG A 750 18.58 -20.56 26.04
C ARG A 750 18.56 -21.58 27.19
N HIS A 751 19.53 -22.48 27.18
CA HIS A 751 19.94 -23.30 28.33
C HIS A 751 20.02 -22.40 29.58
N ARG A 752 19.31 -22.77 30.65
CA ARG A 752 19.52 -22.21 31.98
C ARG A 752 20.54 -23.08 32.72
N LEU A 753 21.55 -22.44 33.30
CA LEU A 753 22.48 -23.10 34.24
C LEU A 753 21.71 -23.47 35.51
N GLY A 754 21.14 -24.67 35.55
CA GLY A 754 20.39 -25.21 36.69
C GLY A 754 19.17 -26.05 36.34
N ASP A 755 18.63 -25.93 35.11
CA ASP A 755 17.51 -26.74 34.61
C ASP A 755 18.02 -27.63 33.45
N ASP A 756 18.03 -28.95 33.61
CA ASP A 756 18.39 -29.91 32.55
C ASP A 756 17.24 -30.12 31.52
N GLU A 757 16.16 -29.34 31.63
CA GLU A 757 14.88 -29.56 30.97
C GLU A 757 14.73 -28.82 29.62
N TYR A 758 15.08 -29.55 28.55
CA TYR A 758 14.66 -29.38 27.15
C TYR A 758 15.24 -28.20 26.34
N GLN A 759 15.85 -28.56 25.20
CA GLN A 759 16.03 -27.66 24.06
C GLN A 759 14.70 -27.49 23.31
N PHE A 760 14.59 -26.43 22.51
CA PHE A 760 13.33 -25.99 21.88
C PHE A 760 12.64 -27.05 20.99
N LEU A 761 13.41 -27.97 20.41
CA LEU A 761 12.93 -28.99 19.48
C LEU A 761 12.73 -30.37 20.14
N ASP A 762 13.23 -30.60 21.36
CA ASP A 762 13.19 -31.89 22.06
C ASP A 762 11.74 -32.38 22.28
N MET A 763 10.80 -31.44 22.41
CA MET A 763 9.37 -31.72 22.49
C MET A 763 8.83 -32.45 21.26
N PHE A 764 9.33 -32.12 20.06
CA PHE A 764 8.98 -32.83 18.83
C PHE A 764 9.67 -34.17 18.73
N GLU A 765 10.95 -34.27 19.07
CA GLU A 765 11.67 -35.56 19.09
C GLU A 765 11.03 -36.55 20.07
N SER A 766 10.61 -36.07 21.25
CA SER A 766 9.88 -36.86 22.24
C SER A 766 8.45 -37.21 21.81
N SER A 767 7.73 -36.30 21.13
CA SER A 767 6.41 -36.60 20.54
C SER A 767 6.49 -37.64 19.41
N ILE A 768 7.53 -37.56 18.57
CA ILE A 768 7.83 -38.55 17.52
C ILE A 768 8.21 -39.90 18.14
N GLY A 769 8.94 -39.91 19.26
CA GLY A 769 9.18 -41.12 20.06
C GLY A 769 7.88 -41.79 20.49
N ILE A 770 6.98 -41.04 21.14
CA ILE A 770 5.65 -41.54 21.58
C ILE A 770 4.83 -42.07 20.38
N ALA A 771 4.89 -41.40 19.22
CA ALA A 771 4.23 -41.86 18.00
C ALA A 771 4.84 -43.18 17.46
N THR A 772 6.16 -43.37 17.57
CA THR A 772 6.88 -44.59 17.17
C THR A 772 6.56 -45.77 18.11
N ASP A 773 6.41 -45.51 19.41
CA ASP A 773 5.98 -46.52 20.39
C ASP A 773 4.53 -46.95 20.13
N ARG A 774 3.64 -46.00 19.80
CA ARG A 774 2.25 -46.28 19.37
C ARG A 774 2.19 -47.08 18.06
N GLU A 775 2.97 -46.71 17.05
CA GLU A 775 3.12 -47.48 15.80
C GLU A 775 3.51 -48.93 16.11
N THR A 776 4.53 -49.12 16.94
CA THR A 776 5.03 -50.44 17.35
C THR A 776 3.96 -51.25 18.07
N LEU A 777 3.15 -50.62 18.93
CA LEU A 777 2.04 -51.29 19.62
C LEU A 777 0.94 -51.74 18.64
N LEU A 778 0.54 -50.88 17.70
CA LEU A 778 -0.49 -51.17 16.69
C LEU A 778 -0.08 -52.30 15.76
N PHE A 779 1.16 -52.29 15.26
CA PHE A 779 1.70 -53.41 14.47
C PHE A 779 1.75 -54.71 15.27
N ASN A 780 2.09 -54.69 16.56
CA ASN A 780 2.08 -55.89 17.39
C ASN A 780 0.65 -56.42 17.61
N ARG A 781 -0.32 -55.54 17.87
CA ARG A 781 -1.76 -55.86 18.01
C ARG A 781 -2.31 -56.48 16.71
N PHE A 782 -2.07 -55.84 15.57
CA PHE A 782 -2.45 -56.35 14.25
C PHE A 782 -1.81 -57.71 13.94
N ASN A 783 -0.50 -57.88 14.19
CA ASN A 783 0.17 -59.16 13.98
C ASN A 783 -0.42 -60.28 14.86
N HIS A 784 -0.77 -59.98 16.11
CA HIS A 784 -1.40 -60.94 17.02
C HIS A 784 -2.82 -61.30 16.55
N ALA A 785 -3.67 -60.32 16.25
CA ALA A 785 -5.02 -60.53 15.73
C ALA A 785 -5.00 -61.30 14.40
N SER A 786 -4.11 -60.93 13.47
CA SER A 786 -3.89 -61.63 12.20
C SER A 786 -3.44 -63.08 12.38
N ALA A 787 -2.57 -63.36 13.37
CA ALA A 787 -2.17 -64.71 13.72
C ALA A 787 -3.32 -65.55 14.31
N GLN A 788 -4.11 -64.99 15.24
CA GLN A 788 -5.32 -65.64 15.77
C GLN A 788 -6.31 -65.95 14.64
N ALA A 789 -6.59 -64.95 13.80
CA ALA A 789 -7.51 -65.07 12.69
C ALA A 789 -7.03 -66.10 11.65
N SER A 790 -5.73 -66.15 11.36
CA SER A 790 -5.10 -67.19 10.53
C SER A 790 -5.26 -68.59 11.13
N SER A 791 -5.20 -68.72 12.46
CA SER A 791 -5.46 -69.99 13.17
C SER A 791 -6.92 -70.42 13.05
N TRP A 792 -7.87 -69.50 13.29
CA TRP A 792 -9.31 -69.72 13.11
C TRP A 792 -9.68 -70.09 11.66
N LEU A 793 -9.11 -69.39 10.68
CA LEU A 793 -9.25 -69.69 9.26
C LEU A 793 -8.75 -71.10 8.90
N LYS A 794 -7.73 -71.62 9.61
CA LYS A 794 -7.20 -72.99 9.48
C LYS A 794 -8.07 -74.03 10.20
N SER A 795 -8.65 -73.72 11.37
CA SER A 795 -9.52 -74.65 12.11
C SER A 795 -10.84 -74.92 11.36
N HIS A 796 -11.52 -73.86 10.88
CA HIS A 796 -12.72 -74.00 10.03
C HIS A 796 -12.43 -74.72 8.69
N ARG A 797 -11.18 -74.67 8.20
CA ARG A 797 -10.74 -75.46 7.02
C ARG A 797 -10.59 -76.97 7.35
N LYS A 798 -10.31 -77.34 8.61
CA LYS A 798 -10.21 -78.74 9.07
C LYS A 798 -11.57 -79.37 9.38
N LEU A 799 -12.55 -78.62 9.90
CA LEU A 799 -13.92 -79.11 10.14
C LEU A 799 -14.56 -79.71 8.87
N ASN A 800 -14.39 -79.05 7.72
CA ASN A 800 -14.84 -79.58 6.42
C ASN A 800 -14.05 -80.81 5.90
N LYS A 801 -12.93 -81.19 6.52
CA LYS A 801 -12.21 -82.46 6.23
C LYS A 801 -12.72 -83.61 7.10
N PHE A 802 -13.05 -83.37 8.37
CA PHE A 802 -13.56 -84.42 9.28
C PHE A 802 -14.92 -84.98 8.84
N ALA A 803 -15.76 -84.17 8.20
CA ALA A 803 -17.00 -84.63 7.55
C ALA A 803 -16.79 -85.68 6.43
N ARG A 804 -15.54 -85.97 6.03
CA ARG A 804 -15.18 -86.96 5.00
C ARG A 804 -14.37 -88.15 5.54
N SER A 805 -14.24 -88.30 6.86
CA SER A 805 -13.44 -89.37 7.49
C SER A 805 -14.15 -89.94 8.74
N ARG A 806 -15.24 -90.69 8.52
CA ARG A 806 -15.89 -91.49 9.58
C ARG A 806 -16.35 -92.87 9.11
N THR A 807 -15.49 -93.54 8.33
CA THR A 807 -15.72 -94.92 7.83
C THR A 807 -14.43 -95.76 7.77
N ARG A 808 -13.78 -96.01 8.93
CA ARG A 808 -13.11 -97.31 9.20
C ARG A 808 -12.58 -97.49 10.62
N SER A 809 -12.64 -98.76 11.07
CA SER A 809 -11.83 -99.45 12.10
C SER A 809 -11.61 -98.82 13.48
N ALA A 810 -12.01 -99.56 14.51
CA ALA A 810 -11.69 -99.29 15.91
C ALA A 810 -10.62 -100.26 16.45
N SER A 811 -9.62 -99.71 17.14
CA SER A 811 -8.84 -100.27 18.26
C SER A 811 -7.83 -99.18 18.70
N GLY A 812 -7.48 -98.98 19.97
CA GLY A 812 -7.99 -99.55 21.22
C GLY A 812 -6.88 -99.63 22.27
N ARG A 813 -7.02 -98.88 23.38
CA ARG A 813 -6.32 -99.03 24.67
C ARG A 813 -4.81 -98.70 24.71
N ASP A 814 -4.18 -98.33 25.83
CA ASP A 814 -4.54 -97.80 27.18
C ASP A 814 -3.19 -97.35 27.85
N VAL A 815 -3.05 -96.51 28.90
CA VAL A 815 -3.84 -95.41 29.55
C VAL A 815 -2.94 -94.78 30.67
N GLN A 816 -3.37 -93.72 31.39
CA GLN A 816 -2.77 -93.13 32.63
C GLN A 816 -1.40 -92.38 32.47
N GLU A 817 -0.96 -91.43 33.33
CA GLU A 817 -1.51 -90.80 34.56
C GLU A 817 -0.91 -89.37 34.82
N GLU A 818 -1.58 -88.55 35.66
CA GLU A 818 -1.07 -87.46 36.57
C GLU A 818 -0.20 -86.27 36.02
N GLU A 819 -0.21 -85.03 36.56
CA GLU A 819 -1.00 -84.38 37.64
C GLU A 819 -1.18 -82.84 37.39
N ASN A 820 -1.80 -82.11 38.32
CA ASN A 820 -2.31 -80.71 38.27
C ASN A 820 -1.74 -79.88 39.47
N PRO A 821 -2.14 -78.62 39.80
CA PRO A 821 -2.81 -77.53 39.04
C PRO A 821 -2.12 -76.14 39.23
N ASP A 822 -2.77 -75.07 38.72
CA ASP A 822 -2.89 -73.67 39.25
C ASP A 822 -2.94 -72.67 38.06
N SER A 823 -3.88 -71.71 37.97
CA SER A 823 -4.99 -71.31 38.86
C SER A 823 -6.22 -70.88 38.04
N ASP A 824 -7.39 -70.78 38.70
CA ASP A 824 -8.69 -70.36 38.13
C ASP A 824 -8.65 -68.90 37.59
N ASP A 825 -9.57 -68.43 36.73
CA ASP A 825 -11.03 -68.34 36.95
C ASP A 825 -11.89 -68.70 35.71
N ASP A 826 -13.19 -68.90 35.93
CA ASP A 826 -14.16 -69.54 35.02
C ASP A 826 -15.16 -68.54 34.39
N SER A 827 -16.06 -69.09 33.55
CA SER A 827 -17.47 -68.72 33.36
C SER A 827 -17.93 -68.17 32.00
N CYS A 828 -19.18 -68.53 31.72
CA CYS A 828 -20.12 -67.93 30.77
C CYS A 828 -19.87 -68.07 29.25
N HIS A 829 -20.63 -68.99 28.65
CA HIS A 829 -21.07 -68.90 27.25
C HIS A 829 -21.73 -67.54 26.97
N GLY A 830 -21.18 -66.78 26.02
CA GLY A 830 -21.77 -65.57 25.45
C GLY A 830 -21.75 -65.62 23.92
N ASP A 831 -22.75 -65.02 23.27
CA ASP A 831 -22.94 -65.01 21.82
C ASP A 831 -22.07 -63.92 21.14
N GLY A 832 -20.76 -63.99 21.38
CA GLY A 832 -19.78 -62.98 20.99
C GLY A 832 -19.07 -63.28 19.66
N SER A 833 -18.73 -62.22 18.92
CA SER A 833 -17.75 -62.25 17.84
C SER A 833 -16.38 -62.77 18.36
N PRO A 834 -15.56 -63.41 17.50
CA PRO A 834 -14.18 -63.66 17.86
C PRO A 834 -13.46 -62.33 18.10
N LEU A 835 -12.85 -62.13 19.27
CA LEU A 835 -12.22 -60.86 19.69
C LEU A 835 -11.21 -60.30 18.68
N PHE A 836 -10.57 -61.15 17.85
CA PHE A 836 -9.68 -60.70 16.78
C PHE A 836 -10.39 -59.88 15.69
N VAL A 837 -11.71 -60.01 15.52
CA VAL A 837 -12.46 -59.35 14.44
C VAL A 837 -12.52 -57.86 14.67
N ASP A 838 -12.81 -57.44 15.90
CA ASP A 838 -12.93 -56.03 16.26
C ASP A 838 -11.53 -55.36 16.18
N ASP A 839 -10.48 -56.01 16.70
CA ASP A 839 -9.07 -55.59 16.57
C ASP A 839 -8.54 -55.49 15.12
N LEU A 840 -9.16 -56.20 14.16
CA LEU A 840 -8.80 -56.19 12.73
C LEU A 840 -9.64 -55.23 11.89
N LEU A 841 -10.82 -54.81 12.36
CA LEU A 841 -11.77 -53.96 11.64
C LEU A 841 -11.86 -52.55 12.20
N ASP A 842 -11.59 -52.34 13.49
CA ASP A 842 -11.37 -51.00 14.02
C ASP A 842 -10.09 -50.41 13.42
N ILE A 843 -10.13 -49.11 13.15
CA ILE A 843 -9.05 -48.29 12.59
C ILE A 843 -8.90 -46.96 13.34
N GLY A 844 -9.66 -46.75 14.43
CA GLY A 844 -9.68 -45.49 15.17
C GLY A 844 -8.29 -45.09 15.65
N GLU A 845 -7.61 -45.98 16.38
CA GLU A 845 -6.26 -45.77 16.92
C GLU A 845 -5.23 -45.47 15.80
N GLU A 846 -5.30 -46.17 14.65
CA GLU A 846 -4.47 -45.85 13.48
C GLU A 846 -4.79 -44.47 12.89
N THR A 847 -6.07 -44.09 12.77
CA THR A 847 -6.46 -42.79 12.18
C THR A 847 -6.14 -41.59 13.07
N ASP A 848 -6.27 -41.74 14.40
CA ASP A 848 -5.89 -40.71 15.37
C ASP A 848 -4.36 -40.51 15.36
N LEU A 849 -3.58 -41.60 15.32
CA LEU A 849 -2.13 -41.54 15.19
C LEU A 849 -1.69 -40.92 13.85
N LEU A 850 -2.34 -41.26 12.74
CA LEU A 850 -2.07 -40.67 11.42
C LEU A 850 -2.32 -39.14 11.43
N ALA A 851 -3.36 -38.68 12.13
CA ALA A 851 -3.64 -37.26 12.31
C ALA A 851 -2.59 -36.57 13.19
N GLU A 852 -2.22 -37.18 14.33
CA GLU A 852 -1.18 -36.66 15.24
C GLU A 852 0.19 -36.51 14.53
N ILE A 853 0.58 -37.50 13.71
CA ILE A 853 1.79 -37.44 12.89
C ILE A 853 1.68 -36.32 11.83
N LYS A 854 0.52 -36.16 11.20
CA LYS A 854 0.32 -35.09 10.20
C LYS A 854 0.46 -33.71 10.84
N ASP A 855 -0.13 -33.48 12.02
CA ASP A 855 0.02 -32.23 12.77
C ASP A 855 1.50 -31.95 13.11
N ILE A 856 2.25 -32.98 13.53
CA ILE A 856 3.71 -32.88 13.77
C ILE A 856 4.45 -32.41 12.51
N ARG A 857 4.15 -32.99 11.34
CA ARG A 857 4.77 -32.58 10.06
C ARG A 857 4.37 -31.15 9.66
N ASP A 858 3.10 -30.80 9.80
CA ASP A 858 2.60 -29.46 9.49
C ASP A 858 3.27 -28.41 10.40
N GLU A 859 3.36 -28.63 11.71
CA GLU A 859 4.05 -27.72 12.65
C GLU A 859 5.56 -27.62 12.40
N LEU A 860 6.24 -28.73 12.13
CA LEU A 860 7.66 -28.73 11.77
C LEU A 860 7.91 -27.92 10.48
N ASN A 861 7.02 -28.03 9.49
CA ASN A 861 7.07 -27.22 8.28
C ASN A 861 6.73 -25.72 8.54
N MET A 862 5.81 -25.43 9.46
CA MET A 862 5.53 -24.07 9.91
C MET A 862 6.77 -23.44 10.57
N ILE A 863 7.47 -24.16 11.46
CA ILE A 863 8.73 -23.70 12.06
C ILE A 863 9.81 -23.53 10.99
N ARG A 864 9.97 -24.51 10.08
CA ARG A 864 10.92 -24.48 8.95
C ARG A 864 10.81 -23.18 8.14
N THR A 865 9.59 -22.76 7.80
CA THR A 865 9.38 -21.55 6.99
C THR A 865 9.69 -20.26 7.76
N VAL A 866 9.44 -20.21 9.08
CA VAL A 866 9.83 -19.03 9.90
C VAL A 866 11.35 -18.92 9.98
N LEU A 867 12.07 -20.04 10.13
CA LEU A 867 13.53 -20.08 10.12
C LEU A 867 14.14 -19.72 8.75
N GLU A 868 13.56 -20.20 7.65
CA GLU A 868 13.98 -19.77 6.31
C GLU A 868 13.71 -18.28 6.08
N HIS A 869 12.59 -17.71 6.56
CA HIS A 869 12.37 -16.26 6.52
C HIS A 869 13.45 -15.47 7.30
N GLN A 870 13.92 -15.96 8.45
CA GLN A 870 15.04 -15.35 9.16
C GLN A 870 16.34 -15.42 8.34
N LYS A 871 16.65 -16.61 7.79
CA LYS A 871 17.86 -16.87 7.00
C LYS A 871 17.97 -16.00 5.75
N HIS A 872 16.85 -15.81 5.03
CA HIS A 872 16.79 -14.89 3.88
C HIS A 872 17.04 -13.43 4.32
N VAL A 873 16.31 -12.93 5.33
CA VAL A 873 16.48 -11.56 5.82
C VAL A 873 17.90 -11.31 6.35
N LEU A 874 18.54 -12.30 6.98
CA LEU A 874 19.94 -12.22 7.43
C LEU A 874 20.94 -12.25 6.26
N ALA A 875 20.65 -12.93 5.15
CA ALA A 875 21.49 -12.91 3.96
C ALA A 875 21.47 -11.53 3.29
N ASP A 876 20.27 -10.98 3.06
CA ASP A 876 20.06 -9.63 2.52
C ASP A 876 20.71 -8.57 3.44
N PHE A 877 20.56 -8.72 4.76
CA PHE A 877 21.12 -7.78 5.74
C PHE A 877 22.66 -7.86 5.83
N GLN A 878 23.24 -9.06 5.67
CA GLN A 878 24.69 -9.22 5.51
C GLN A 878 25.17 -8.49 4.26
N GLU A 879 24.47 -8.61 3.11
CA GLU A 879 24.85 -7.93 1.86
C GLU A 879 24.85 -6.40 2.05
N VAL A 880 23.74 -5.83 2.51
CA VAL A 880 23.59 -4.37 2.72
C VAL A 880 24.65 -3.81 3.69
N ILE A 881 24.97 -4.50 4.79
CA ILE A 881 26.04 -4.05 5.69
C ILE A 881 27.42 -4.18 5.01
N CYS A 882 27.65 -5.23 4.23
CA CYS A 882 28.93 -5.40 3.53
C CYS A 882 29.17 -4.32 2.47
N GLU A 883 28.15 -3.94 1.69
CA GLU A 883 28.19 -2.78 0.78
C GLU A 883 28.54 -1.49 1.55
N THR A 884 27.84 -1.26 2.67
CA THR A 884 28.02 -0.08 3.51
C THR A 884 29.45 -0.01 4.10
N TYR A 885 29.99 -1.14 4.56
CA TYR A 885 31.38 -1.23 5.04
C TYR A 885 32.40 -1.07 3.92
N GLN A 886 32.08 -1.51 2.70
CA GLN A 886 32.93 -1.33 1.51
C GLN A 886 33.05 0.15 1.14
N GLY A 887 31.94 0.89 1.15
CA GLY A 887 31.92 2.36 0.96
C GLY A 887 32.64 3.13 2.07
N GLN A 888 32.73 2.57 3.28
CA GLN A 888 33.50 3.13 4.40
C GLN A 888 34.96 2.62 4.46
N HIS A 889 35.42 1.83 3.50
CA HIS A 889 36.74 1.16 3.50
C HIS A 889 37.06 0.33 4.77
N ARG A 890 36.03 -0.20 5.44
CA ARG A 890 36.17 -1.04 6.65
C ARG A 890 36.34 -2.52 6.31
N SER A 891 36.98 -3.27 7.21
CA SER A 891 37.10 -4.73 7.07
C SER A 891 35.75 -5.41 7.19
N GLN A 892 35.37 -6.20 6.19
CA GLN A 892 34.13 -7.01 6.21
C GLN A 892 34.30 -8.35 6.95
N PHE A 893 35.52 -8.74 7.36
CA PHE A 893 35.80 -10.11 7.81
C PHE A 893 35.05 -10.50 9.08
N GLU A 894 35.10 -9.65 10.12
CA GLU A 894 34.43 -9.90 11.41
C GLU A 894 32.91 -9.90 11.27
N VAL A 895 32.36 -9.00 10.45
CA VAL A 895 30.93 -8.93 10.12
C VAL A 895 30.48 -10.21 9.41
N LYS A 896 31.17 -10.61 8.33
CA LYS A 896 30.88 -11.85 7.59
C LYS A 896 31.09 -13.11 8.44
N LYS A 897 31.93 -13.06 9.48
CA LYS A 897 32.02 -14.14 10.48
C LYS A 897 30.76 -14.19 11.36
N ARG A 898 30.39 -13.07 12.00
CA ARG A 898 29.21 -12.99 12.89
C ARG A 898 27.91 -13.40 12.18
N PHE A 899 27.70 -12.96 10.93
CA PHE A 899 26.55 -13.40 10.12
C PHE A 899 26.58 -14.89 9.77
N LYS A 900 27.75 -15.46 9.41
CA LYS A 900 27.87 -16.91 9.17
C LYS A 900 27.63 -17.72 10.44
N ASP A 901 28.03 -17.23 11.60
CA ASP A 901 27.79 -17.90 12.87
C ASP A 901 26.28 -17.88 13.25
N GLN A 902 25.55 -16.80 12.94
CA GLN A 902 24.07 -16.76 13.01
C GLN A 902 23.41 -17.71 12.00
N GLN A 903 23.83 -17.68 10.74
CA GLN A 903 23.28 -18.56 9.70
C GLN A 903 23.52 -20.04 10.00
N ARG A 904 24.68 -20.41 10.57
CA ARG A 904 24.99 -21.78 11.00
C ARG A 904 24.05 -22.31 12.09
N MET A 905 23.63 -21.46 13.02
CA MET A 905 22.67 -21.81 14.07
C MET A 905 21.30 -22.13 13.44
N ILE A 906 20.84 -21.31 12.50
CA ILE A 906 19.59 -21.56 11.77
C ILE A 906 19.71 -22.81 10.86
N ASP A 907 20.84 -22.99 10.15
CA ASP A 907 21.15 -24.18 9.34
C ASP A 907 21.39 -25.46 10.17
N MET A 908 21.49 -25.37 11.50
CA MET A 908 21.49 -26.52 12.40
C MET A 908 20.03 -26.93 12.65
N HIS A 909 19.23 -26.01 13.22
CA HIS A 909 17.80 -26.20 13.47
C HIS A 909 17.01 -26.67 12.24
N LEU A 910 17.30 -26.12 11.06
CA LEU A 910 16.69 -26.55 9.80
C LEU A 910 17.01 -28.01 9.43
N LYS A 911 18.19 -28.54 9.81
CA LYS A 911 18.54 -29.96 9.61
C LYS A 911 17.91 -30.85 10.66
N ASP A 912 17.78 -30.39 11.89
CA ASP A 912 17.15 -31.16 12.95
C ASP A 912 15.64 -31.30 12.71
N ILE A 913 15.00 -30.24 12.20
CA ILE A 913 13.64 -30.27 11.65
C ILE A 913 13.52 -31.21 10.44
N ASP A 914 14.51 -31.23 9.54
CA ASP A 914 14.50 -32.12 8.37
C ASP A 914 14.76 -33.59 8.74
N ARG A 915 15.51 -33.85 9.82
CA ARG A 915 15.66 -35.16 10.47
C ARG A 915 14.33 -35.64 11.06
N MET A 916 13.66 -34.77 11.83
CA MET A 916 12.39 -35.08 12.50
C MET A 916 11.23 -35.27 11.52
N ASP A 917 11.11 -34.42 10.50
CA ASP A 917 10.10 -34.60 9.43
C ASP A 917 10.29 -35.94 8.70
N LYS A 918 11.53 -36.36 8.45
CA LYS A 918 11.86 -37.68 7.87
C LYS A 918 11.68 -38.86 8.83
N GLN A 919 11.57 -38.62 10.13
CA GLN A 919 11.14 -39.64 11.09
C GLN A 919 9.61 -39.76 11.04
N ALA A 920 8.89 -38.64 11.21
CA ALA A 920 7.43 -38.57 11.12
C ALA A 920 6.87 -39.11 9.79
N GLU A 921 7.52 -38.82 8.66
CA GLU A 921 7.17 -39.35 7.33
C GLU A 921 7.22 -40.89 7.26
N ARG A 922 8.16 -41.53 7.95
CA ARG A 922 8.24 -43.00 7.98
C ARG A 922 7.08 -43.59 8.77
N ILE A 923 6.79 -43.03 9.94
CA ILE A 923 5.64 -43.46 10.78
C ILE A 923 4.34 -43.26 9.98
N TYR A 924 4.18 -42.12 9.29
CA TYR A 924 3.02 -41.84 8.43
C TYR A 924 2.84 -42.91 7.34
N HIS A 925 3.90 -43.26 6.61
CA HIS A 925 3.85 -44.31 5.60
C HIS A 925 3.59 -45.70 6.22
N SER A 926 4.23 -46.02 7.35
CA SER A 926 4.06 -47.30 8.06
C SER A 926 2.61 -47.52 8.52
N ILE A 927 1.97 -46.49 9.10
CA ILE A 927 0.54 -46.54 9.47
C ILE A 927 -0.38 -46.57 8.23
N THR A 928 0.00 -45.91 7.14
CA THR A 928 -0.73 -46.01 5.86
C THR A 928 -0.69 -47.43 5.30
N ASP A 929 0.47 -48.09 5.34
CA ASP A 929 0.64 -49.50 4.93
C ASP A 929 -0.10 -50.46 5.87
N LEU A 930 -0.14 -50.17 7.19
CA LEU A 930 -0.94 -50.92 8.16
C LEU A 930 -2.44 -50.85 7.88
N LEU A 931 -2.96 -49.67 7.53
CA LEU A 931 -4.36 -49.47 7.14
C LEU A 931 -4.72 -50.23 5.86
N ASP A 932 -3.85 -50.21 4.85
CA ASP A 932 -4.01 -51.01 3.63
C ASP A 932 -3.93 -52.52 3.90
N LEU A 933 -3.07 -52.97 4.82
CA LEU A 933 -3.03 -54.36 5.30
C LEU A 933 -4.32 -54.77 6.04
N LYS A 934 -4.85 -53.92 6.94
CA LYS A 934 -6.16 -54.13 7.59
C LYS A 934 -7.28 -54.23 6.55
N GLN A 935 -7.36 -53.29 5.60
CA GLN A 935 -8.36 -53.30 4.52
C GLN A 935 -8.27 -54.57 3.66
N LYS A 936 -7.06 -55.00 3.27
CA LYS A 936 -6.83 -56.24 2.51
C LYS A 936 -7.27 -57.48 3.30
N HIS A 937 -7.04 -57.51 4.61
CA HIS A 937 -7.55 -58.56 5.48
C HIS A 937 -9.09 -58.54 5.57
N ALA A 938 -9.70 -57.38 5.80
CA ALA A 938 -11.16 -57.21 5.87
C ALA A 938 -11.85 -57.75 4.61
N ASN A 939 -11.40 -57.31 3.43
CA ASN A 939 -11.90 -57.78 2.13
C ASN A 939 -11.78 -59.31 1.98
N ALA A 940 -10.69 -59.92 2.47
CA ALA A 940 -10.48 -61.35 2.43
C ALA A 940 -11.35 -62.14 3.42
N PHE A 941 -11.74 -61.54 4.55
CA PHE A 941 -12.74 -62.11 5.47
C PHE A 941 -14.13 -62.03 4.86
N GLU A 942 -14.57 -60.86 4.36
CA GLU A 942 -15.89 -60.67 3.74
C GLU A 942 -16.12 -61.67 2.60
N ALA A 943 -15.17 -61.74 1.64
CA ALA A 943 -15.24 -62.66 0.52
C ALA A 943 -15.34 -64.14 0.95
N ARG A 944 -14.75 -64.49 2.12
CA ARG A 944 -14.87 -65.85 2.68
C ARG A 944 -16.18 -66.06 3.44
N PHE A 945 -16.68 -65.08 4.19
CA PHE A 945 -17.98 -65.18 4.85
C PHE A 945 -19.11 -65.32 3.82
N ALA A 946 -19.10 -64.52 2.74
CA ALA A 946 -20.03 -64.66 1.63
C ALA A 946 -19.98 -66.07 0.99
N ARG A 947 -18.77 -66.61 0.78
CA ARG A 947 -18.58 -67.96 0.25
C ARG A 947 -19.07 -69.06 1.21
N ASP A 948 -18.83 -68.92 2.51
CA ASP A 948 -19.23 -69.92 3.51
C ASP A 948 -20.74 -69.84 3.81
N GLN A 949 -21.38 -68.66 3.69
CA GLN A 949 -22.84 -68.53 3.61
C GLN A 949 -23.41 -69.23 2.37
N ALA A 950 -22.84 -69.01 1.18
CA ALA A 950 -23.28 -69.68 -0.06
C ALA A 950 -23.14 -71.22 0.01
N ALA A 951 -22.12 -71.72 0.73
CA ALA A 951 -22.00 -73.15 1.03
C ALA A 951 -23.08 -73.63 2.02
N GLY A 952 -23.49 -72.80 2.98
CA GLY A 952 -24.59 -73.06 3.92
C GLY A 952 -25.94 -73.18 3.23
N THR A 953 -26.33 -72.20 2.41
CA THR A 953 -27.60 -72.22 1.65
C THR A 953 -27.65 -73.42 0.69
N THR A 954 -26.52 -73.76 0.05
CA THR A 954 -26.40 -74.97 -0.79
C THR A 954 -26.67 -76.26 -0.01
N ARG A 955 -26.25 -76.36 1.27
CA ARG A 955 -26.57 -77.51 2.13
C ARG A 955 -28.05 -77.54 2.50
N GLN A 956 -28.62 -76.40 2.90
CA GLN A 956 -30.03 -76.28 3.27
C GLN A 956 -30.96 -76.70 2.12
N SER A 957 -30.64 -76.28 0.89
CA SER A 957 -31.36 -76.72 -0.33
C SER A 957 -31.39 -78.25 -0.47
N LYS A 958 -30.28 -78.94 -0.22
CA LYS A 958 -30.23 -80.41 -0.30
C LYS A 958 -31.03 -81.09 0.82
N THR A 959 -31.07 -80.51 2.03
CA THR A 959 -31.90 -81.04 3.12
C THR A 959 -33.39 -80.94 2.79
N ILE A 960 -33.84 -79.83 2.19
CA ILE A 960 -35.23 -79.64 1.74
C ILE A 960 -35.59 -80.69 0.67
N MET A 961 -34.69 -80.94 -0.29
CA MET A 961 -34.87 -81.95 -1.35
C MET A 961 -34.98 -83.39 -0.82
N VAL A 962 -34.22 -83.75 0.23
CA VAL A 962 -34.37 -85.06 0.89
C VAL A 962 -35.72 -85.17 1.60
N PHE A 963 -36.20 -84.08 2.20
CA PHE A 963 -37.48 -84.07 2.92
C PHE A 963 -38.69 -84.25 1.98
N THR A 964 -38.67 -83.65 0.78
CA THR A 964 -39.72 -83.87 -0.23
C THR A 964 -39.73 -85.31 -0.74
N ILE A 965 -38.56 -85.93 -1.01
CA ILE A 965 -38.47 -87.34 -1.41
C ILE A 965 -39.07 -88.27 -0.35
N VAL A 966 -38.72 -88.10 0.93
CA VAL A 966 -39.28 -88.91 2.03
C VAL A 966 -40.80 -88.76 2.12
N THR A 967 -41.31 -87.53 1.99
CA THR A 967 -42.76 -87.25 2.05
C THR A 967 -43.53 -87.96 0.93
N ILE A 968 -42.98 -87.98 -0.29
CA ILE A 968 -43.58 -88.64 -1.46
C ILE A 968 -43.64 -90.18 -1.29
N VAL A 969 -42.64 -90.79 -0.65
CA VAL A 969 -42.60 -92.25 -0.40
C VAL A 969 -43.65 -92.70 0.63
N PHE A 970 -43.83 -91.96 1.72
CA PHE A 970 -44.66 -92.42 2.85
C PHE A 970 -46.17 -92.17 2.68
N LEU A 971 -46.58 -91.22 1.84
CA LEU A 971 -47.98 -90.87 1.66
C LEU A 971 -48.81 -92.02 1.03
N PRO A 972 -48.37 -92.72 -0.04
CA PRO A 972 -49.09 -93.90 -0.56
C PRO A 972 -49.17 -95.07 0.43
N LEU A 973 -48.11 -95.31 1.21
CA LEU A 973 -48.08 -96.36 2.25
C LEU A 973 -49.12 -96.10 3.35
N SER A 974 -49.29 -94.84 3.73
CA SER A 974 -50.32 -94.39 4.68
C SER A 974 -51.75 -94.57 4.13
N PHE A 975 -51.92 -94.42 2.82
CA PHE A 975 -53.20 -94.67 2.15
C PHE A 975 -53.55 -96.17 2.06
N ILE A 976 -52.59 -97.03 1.71
CA ILE A 976 -52.79 -98.48 1.63
C ILE A 976 -53.18 -99.07 3.00
N THR A 977 -52.51 -98.65 4.08
CA THR A 977 -52.84 -99.07 5.45
C THR A 977 -54.21 -98.56 5.92
N SER A 978 -54.64 -97.40 5.43
CA SER A 978 -56.00 -96.87 5.66
C SER A 978 -57.09 -97.68 4.94
N ILE A 979 -56.79 -98.34 3.80
CA ILE A 979 -57.75 -99.22 3.12
C ILE A 979 -57.90 -100.54 3.89
N PHE A 980 -56.81 -101.17 4.32
CA PHE A 980 -56.86 -102.45 5.04
C PHE A 980 -57.50 -102.39 6.44
N THR A 981 -57.71 -101.19 6.99
CA THR A 981 -58.42 -100.99 8.27
C THR A 981 -59.94 -100.81 8.11
N ILE A 982 -60.44 -100.63 6.88
CA ILE A 982 -61.88 -100.53 6.60
C ILE A 982 -62.47 -101.95 6.48
N ASN A 983 -63.03 -102.45 7.59
CA ASN A 983 -63.54 -103.82 7.73
C ASN A 983 -64.90 -104.03 7.03
N LEU A 984 -64.89 -104.00 5.69
CA LEU A 984 -66.06 -104.26 4.83
C LEU A 984 -66.48 -105.74 4.91
N LYS A 985 -67.66 -106.01 5.49
CA LYS A 985 -68.18 -107.38 5.72
C LYS A 985 -68.21 -108.30 4.49
N GLU A 986 -68.32 -107.73 3.28
CA GLU A 986 -68.37 -108.49 2.02
C GLU A 986 -67.02 -109.08 1.62
N PHE A 987 -65.90 -108.59 2.19
CA PHE A 987 -64.57 -109.14 1.95
C PHE A 987 -64.40 -110.57 2.48
N ASN A 988 -65.22 -111.02 3.44
CA ASN A 988 -65.14 -112.38 3.98
C ASN A 988 -65.48 -113.48 2.95
N ASN A 989 -66.16 -113.14 1.85
CA ASN A 989 -66.42 -114.06 0.73
C ASN A 989 -65.41 -113.92 -0.43
N LEU A 990 -64.47 -112.97 -0.35
CA LEU A 990 -63.39 -112.78 -1.32
C LEU A 990 -62.09 -113.37 -0.78
N LYS A 991 -61.40 -114.18 -1.58
CA LYS A 991 -60.07 -114.69 -1.19
C LYS A 991 -59.12 -113.50 -1.00
N LEU A 992 -58.49 -113.43 0.18
CA LEU A 992 -57.54 -112.37 0.59
C LEU A 992 -56.45 -112.10 -0.46
N GLU A 993 -56.04 -113.14 -1.19
CA GLU A 993 -55.11 -113.09 -2.31
C GLU A 993 -55.54 -112.17 -3.47
N TYR A 994 -56.84 -112.17 -3.84
CA TYR A 994 -57.38 -111.28 -4.87
C TYR A 994 -57.37 -109.82 -4.41
N VAL A 995 -57.78 -109.59 -3.16
CA VAL A 995 -57.77 -108.27 -2.49
C VAL A 995 -56.36 -107.69 -2.43
N ALA A 996 -55.39 -108.47 -1.94
CA ALA A 996 -54.00 -108.06 -1.85
C ALA A 996 -53.42 -107.74 -3.25
N LYS A 997 -53.70 -108.57 -4.26
CA LYS A 997 -53.20 -108.38 -5.63
C LYS A 997 -53.62 -107.03 -6.22
N TYR A 998 -54.87 -106.59 -6.01
CA TYR A 998 -55.33 -105.30 -6.54
C TYR A 998 -54.95 -104.10 -5.65
N THR A 999 -55.02 -104.21 -4.32
CA THR A 999 -54.65 -103.09 -3.41
C THR A 999 -53.17 -102.76 -3.48
N PHE A 1000 -52.27 -103.76 -3.40
CA PHE A 1000 -50.84 -103.54 -3.59
C PHE A 1000 -50.51 -103.22 -5.06
N GLY A 1001 -51.19 -103.85 -6.03
CA GLY A 1001 -50.98 -103.59 -7.45
C GLY A 1001 -51.22 -102.13 -7.84
N VAL A 1002 -52.37 -101.56 -7.45
CA VAL A 1002 -52.70 -100.14 -7.70
C VAL A 1002 -51.81 -99.22 -6.84
N GLY A 1003 -51.53 -99.60 -5.59
CA GLY A 1003 -50.65 -98.83 -4.70
C GLY A 1003 -49.23 -98.65 -5.26
N PHE A 1004 -48.60 -99.73 -5.75
CA PHE A 1004 -47.28 -99.67 -6.40
C PHE A 1004 -47.32 -98.99 -7.77
N ALA A 1005 -48.39 -99.17 -8.55
CA ALA A 1005 -48.55 -98.50 -9.84
C ALA A 1005 -48.63 -96.96 -9.74
N ILE A 1006 -49.06 -96.42 -8.59
CA ILE A 1006 -49.10 -94.98 -8.32
C ILE A 1006 -47.80 -94.50 -7.65
N SER A 1007 -47.25 -95.25 -6.69
CA SER A 1007 -46.06 -94.82 -5.94
C SER A 1007 -44.77 -94.89 -6.76
N ILE A 1008 -44.59 -95.91 -7.61
CA ILE A 1008 -43.35 -96.07 -8.39
C ILE A 1008 -43.12 -94.89 -9.35
N PRO A 1009 -44.10 -94.42 -10.16
CA PRO A 1009 -43.92 -93.24 -11.01
C PRO A 1009 -43.63 -91.96 -10.20
N LEU A 1010 -44.30 -91.75 -9.06
CA LEU A 1010 -44.06 -90.57 -8.21
C LEU A 1010 -42.64 -90.57 -7.61
N ILE A 1011 -42.12 -91.74 -7.21
CA ILE A 1011 -40.74 -91.89 -6.74
C ILE A 1011 -39.76 -91.67 -7.89
N LEU A 1012 -40.05 -92.17 -9.10
CA LEU A 1012 -39.22 -91.95 -10.29
C LEU A 1012 -39.14 -90.46 -10.69
N VAL A 1013 -40.26 -89.74 -10.62
CA VAL A 1013 -40.30 -88.28 -10.82
C VAL A 1013 -39.53 -87.57 -9.72
N ALA A 1014 -39.72 -87.92 -8.46
CA ALA A 1014 -39.00 -87.30 -7.33
C ALA A 1014 -37.47 -87.49 -7.40
N LEU A 1015 -37.01 -88.66 -7.85
CA LEU A 1015 -35.59 -88.95 -8.07
C LEU A 1015 -35.00 -88.30 -9.32
N SER A 1016 -35.83 -87.93 -10.29
CA SER A 1016 -35.41 -87.26 -11.53
C SER A 1016 -35.66 -85.74 -11.53
N LEU A 1017 -36.04 -85.13 -10.40
CA LEU A 1017 -36.24 -83.68 -10.31
C LEU A 1017 -34.96 -82.87 -10.66
N ASP A 1018 -33.78 -83.34 -10.22
CA ASP A 1018 -32.49 -82.76 -10.61
C ASP A 1018 -32.27 -82.90 -12.13
N ASP A 1019 -32.47 -84.10 -12.69
CA ASP A 1019 -32.30 -84.38 -14.12
C ASP A 1019 -33.30 -83.64 -15.02
N ILE A 1020 -34.54 -83.43 -14.56
CA ILE A 1020 -35.59 -82.70 -15.30
C ILE A 1020 -35.25 -81.20 -15.40
N GLY A 1021 -34.62 -80.64 -14.36
CA GLY A 1021 -34.10 -79.27 -14.38
C GLY A 1021 -33.06 -79.06 -15.49
N ASP A 1022 -32.13 -80.00 -15.65
CA ASP A 1022 -31.18 -79.97 -16.76
C ASP A 1022 -31.80 -80.45 -18.09
N PHE A 1023 -32.82 -81.31 -18.11
CA PHE A 1023 -33.51 -81.70 -19.33
C PHE A 1023 -34.25 -80.51 -19.97
N PHE A 1024 -34.90 -79.67 -19.18
CA PHE A 1024 -35.47 -78.39 -19.67
C PHE A 1024 -34.40 -77.42 -20.17
N ARG A 1025 -33.19 -77.45 -19.58
CA ARG A 1025 -32.04 -76.65 -20.05
C ARG A 1025 -31.46 -77.18 -21.37
N HIS A 1026 -31.54 -78.49 -21.64
CA HIS A 1026 -31.09 -79.12 -22.88
C HIS A 1026 -32.15 -79.11 -23.99
N GLY A 1027 -33.44 -79.22 -23.66
CA GLY A 1027 -34.56 -79.24 -24.61
C GLY A 1027 -34.72 -77.97 -25.47
N ARG A 1028 -33.98 -76.89 -25.16
CA ARG A 1028 -33.91 -75.67 -25.99
C ARG A 1028 -32.84 -75.71 -27.09
N ARG A 1029 -32.18 -76.86 -27.29
CA ARG A 1029 -31.18 -77.09 -28.34
C ARG A 1029 -31.51 -78.34 -29.19
N TRP A 1030 -32.40 -78.19 -30.18
CA TRP A 1030 -32.27 -78.82 -31.51
C TRP A 1030 -33.41 -78.39 -32.47
N LEU A 1031 -33.13 -77.40 -33.32
CA LEU A 1031 -33.68 -77.23 -34.67
C LEU A 1031 -32.53 -76.67 -35.55
N PRO A 1032 -32.45 -76.98 -36.86
CA PRO A 1032 -31.14 -77.11 -37.53
C PRO A 1032 -30.64 -75.89 -38.34
N PHE A 1033 -29.32 -75.76 -38.37
CA PHE A 1033 -28.41 -75.33 -39.46
C PHE A 1033 -28.75 -74.12 -40.37
N SER A 1034 -27.79 -73.18 -40.42
CA SER A 1034 -26.94 -73.03 -41.63
C SER A 1034 -25.54 -72.50 -41.27
N HIS A 1035 -24.52 -72.85 -42.06
CA HIS A 1035 -23.14 -72.36 -41.94
C HIS A 1035 -22.86 -71.20 -42.92
N ARG A 1036 -21.88 -70.33 -42.61
CA ARG A 1036 -20.73 -70.06 -43.52
C ARG A 1036 -19.59 -69.22 -42.89
N ASP A 1037 -18.39 -69.80 -42.96
CA ASP A 1037 -17.09 -69.26 -43.45
C ASP A 1037 -16.45 -67.96 -42.86
N THR A 1038 -15.35 -68.17 -42.12
CA THR A 1038 -14.03 -67.45 -42.11
C THR A 1038 -13.98 -65.89 -42.13
N ALA A 1039 -13.50 -65.20 -41.07
CA ALA A 1039 -12.08 -64.96 -40.65
C ALA A 1039 -11.39 -63.76 -41.39
N PRO A 1040 -10.42 -63.01 -40.80
CA PRO A 1040 -9.51 -63.34 -39.68
C PRO A 1040 -9.39 -62.27 -38.54
N ALA A 1041 -8.39 -62.49 -37.66
CA ALA A 1041 -7.60 -61.60 -36.76
C ALA A 1041 -7.95 -60.09 -36.58
N GLU A 1042 -7.71 -59.44 -35.42
CA GLU A 1042 -7.04 -59.88 -34.17
C GLU A 1042 -7.53 -59.11 -32.90
N ARG A 1043 -7.30 -59.71 -31.72
CA ARG A 1043 -7.26 -59.17 -30.33
C ARG A 1043 -8.09 -57.93 -29.95
N THR A 1044 -9.02 -58.11 -29.00
CA THR A 1044 -9.52 -57.06 -28.11
C THR A 1044 -9.65 -57.57 -26.67
N GLU A 1045 -8.75 -57.16 -25.78
CA GLU A 1045 -8.82 -57.46 -24.34
C GLU A 1045 -9.61 -56.35 -23.61
N GLY A 1046 -10.93 -56.53 -23.53
CA GLY A 1046 -11.84 -55.63 -22.82
C GLY A 1046 -11.80 -55.84 -21.31
N ASN A 1047 -10.87 -55.19 -20.62
CA ASN A 1047 -10.72 -55.31 -19.16
C ASN A 1047 -11.87 -54.58 -18.44
N ILE A 1048 -12.71 -55.32 -17.69
CA ILE A 1048 -13.89 -54.75 -17.00
C ILE A 1048 -13.43 -54.03 -15.72
N GLN A 1049 -13.74 -52.74 -15.63
CA GLN A 1049 -13.39 -51.88 -14.51
C GLN A 1049 -14.28 -52.14 -13.28
N PRO A 1050 -13.75 -52.09 -12.04
CA PRO A 1050 -14.57 -51.94 -10.85
C PRO A 1050 -15.14 -50.51 -10.79
N LEU A 1051 -16.37 -50.37 -10.31
CA LEU A 1051 -17.08 -49.09 -10.25
C LEU A 1051 -17.96 -49.02 -8.99
N GLU A 1052 -18.16 -47.80 -8.47
CA GLU A 1052 -19.16 -47.43 -7.45
C GLU A 1052 -18.99 -47.94 -6.00
N ILE A 1053 -17.91 -47.52 -5.33
CA ILE A 1053 -17.87 -47.43 -3.85
C ILE A 1053 -17.81 -45.96 -3.35
N GLU A 1054 -17.17 -45.06 -4.10
CA GLU A 1054 -17.05 -43.63 -3.74
C GLU A 1054 -18.40 -42.90 -3.57
N LYS A 1055 -19.47 -43.37 -4.22
CA LYS A 1055 -20.83 -42.80 -4.11
C LYS A 1055 -21.53 -43.03 -2.78
N ILE A 1056 -21.05 -43.98 -1.95
CA ILE A 1056 -21.66 -44.26 -0.64
C ILE A 1056 -20.93 -43.47 0.45
N ILE A 1057 -19.60 -43.39 0.39
CA ILE A 1057 -18.78 -42.64 1.36
C ILE A 1057 -19.00 -41.12 1.25
N SER A 1058 -19.32 -40.61 0.05
CA SER A 1058 -19.58 -39.19 -0.20
C SER A 1058 -20.87 -38.65 0.44
N LEU A 1059 -21.79 -39.51 0.91
CA LEU A 1059 -23.02 -39.07 1.62
C LEU A 1059 -22.80 -38.73 3.11
N ALA A 1060 -21.68 -39.16 3.71
CA ALA A 1060 -21.33 -38.78 5.08
C ALA A 1060 -20.55 -37.44 5.15
N ARG A 1061 -19.81 -37.07 4.10
CA ARG A 1061 -19.05 -35.81 4.01
C ARG A 1061 -19.93 -34.62 3.59
N SER A 1062 -20.91 -34.28 4.42
CA SER A 1062 -21.76 -33.08 4.25
C SER A 1062 -21.69 -32.12 5.46
N ARG A 1063 -20.47 -31.84 5.93
CA ARG A 1063 -20.14 -30.63 6.73
C ARG A 1063 -18.63 -30.38 6.74
N ARG A 1064 -18.27 -29.11 6.56
CA ARG A 1064 -16.92 -28.51 6.47
C ARG A 1064 -16.14 -28.78 5.17
N SER A 1065 -15.75 -27.65 4.53
CA SER A 1065 -14.63 -27.43 3.62
C SER A 1065 -14.28 -28.49 2.56
N ALA A 1066 -14.45 -28.11 1.28
CA ALA A 1066 -13.69 -28.68 0.17
C ALA A 1066 -12.47 -27.79 -0.12
N ASP A 1067 -11.37 -28.42 -0.52
CA ASP A 1067 -10.13 -27.77 -0.97
C ASP A 1067 -10.20 -27.28 -2.42
N LEU A 1068 -9.14 -26.58 -2.87
CA LEU A 1068 -8.76 -26.53 -4.29
C LEU A 1068 -7.26 -26.21 -4.45
N ASP A 1069 -6.45 -27.26 -4.56
CA ASP A 1069 -5.11 -27.22 -5.18
C ASP A 1069 -5.24 -26.92 -6.71
N TYR A 1070 -4.22 -26.61 -7.51
CA TYR A 1070 -2.84 -27.13 -7.60
C TYR A 1070 -1.89 -26.16 -8.33
N GLY A 1071 -0.57 -26.36 -8.21
CA GLY A 1071 0.39 -26.04 -9.28
C GLY A 1071 1.65 -25.24 -8.89
N PRO A 1072 2.86 -25.84 -8.87
CA PRO A 1072 4.09 -25.16 -8.48
C PRO A 1072 4.96 -24.65 -9.66
N SER A 1073 5.74 -23.60 -9.37
CA SER A 1073 6.97 -23.13 -10.04
C SER A 1073 6.91 -22.60 -11.50
N LEU A 1074 7.26 -21.32 -11.68
CA LEU A 1074 8.44 -20.86 -12.45
C LEU A 1074 8.65 -19.33 -12.34
N LEU A 1075 9.84 -18.86 -12.76
CA LEU A 1075 10.34 -17.48 -12.57
C LEU A 1075 9.78 -16.45 -13.58
N PRO A 1076 9.57 -15.18 -13.20
CA PRO A 1076 9.32 -14.08 -14.13
C PRO A 1076 10.59 -13.29 -14.47
N VAL A 1077 10.82 -13.05 -15.77
CA VAL A 1077 11.79 -12.05 -16.28
C VAL A 1077 11.10 -11.12 -17.28
N SER A 1078 11.51 -9.84 -17.26
CA SER A 1078 11.23 -8.74 -18.20
C SER A 1078 10.86 -9.18 -19.64
N THR A 1079 9.92 -8.54 -20.36
CA THR A 1079 10.11 -7.18 -20.93
C THR A 1079 8.84 -6.46 -21.45
N ARG A 1080 8.99 -5.14 -21.67
CA ARG A 1080 8.18 -4.18 -22.46
C ARG A 1080 7.34 -4.71 -23.65
N GLY A 1081 6.06 -4.31 -23.69
CA GLY A 1081 5.56 -3.20 -24.53
C GLY A 1081 5.18 -3.41 -26.02
N THR A 1082 4.15 -2.65 -26.47
CA THR A 1082 3.61 -2.51 -27.86
C THR A 1082 2.92 -3.76 -28.46
N GLY A 1083 2.00 -3.66 -29.45
CA GLY A 1083 1.28 -2.48 -29.96
C GLY A 1083 0.52 -2.69 -31.29
N ALA A 1084 -0.82 -2.54 -31.25
CA ALA A 1084 -1.75 -2.24 -32.35
C ALA A 1084 -2.05 -3.26 -33.50
N SER A 1085 -3.26 -3.08 -34.06
CA SER A 1085 -3.70 -3.39 -35.45
C SER A 1085 -3.96 -4.85 -35.91
N ARG A 1086 -5.26 -5.20 -36.06
CA ARG A 1086 -5.91 -5.33 -37.40
C ARG A 1086 -7.44 -5.44 -37.36
N ARG A 1087 -8.07 -4.98 -38.45
CA ARG A 1087 -9.46 -5.15 -38.97
C ARG A 1087 -9.32 -5.63 -40.45
N PRO A 1088 -10.35 -6.08 -41.21
CA PRO A 1088 -11.71 -5.49 -41.33
C PRO A 1088 -12.91 -6.46 -41.60
N GLU A 1089 -14.10 -5.88 -41.82
CA GLU A 1089 -15.29 -6.24 -42.68
C GLU A 1089 -15.74 -7.71 -42.91
N GLY A 1090 -17.04 -8.03 -43.13
CA GLY A 1090 -18.31 -7.26 -43.20
C GLY A 1090 -19.54 -8.22 -43.31
N LEU A 1091 -20.73 -7.86 -42.81
CA LEU A 1091 -21.93 -7.31 -43.53
C LEU A 1091 -23.05 -8.33 -43.89
N TYR A 1092 -24.31 -7.84 -44.00
CA TYR A 1092 -25.62 -8.53 -44.21
C TYR A 1092 -26.19 -9.38 -43.04
N ALA A 1093 -27.52 -9.57 -42.85
CA ALA A 1093 -28.73 -8.75 -43.10
C ALA A 1093 -30.00 -9.41 -42.47
N ASN A 1094 -31.03 -8.61 -42.11
CA ASN A 1094 -32.47 -8.96 -41.93
C ASN A 1094 -32.88 -9.98 -40.80
N GLU A 1095 -34.10 -9.99 -40.20
CA GLU A 1095 -35.26 -9.07 -40.21
C GLU A 1095 -36.26 -9.27 -39.03
N LEU A 1096 -37.10 -8.24 -38.79
CA LEU A 1096 -38.52 -8.22 -38.31
C LEU A 1096 -38.98 -8.65 -36.88
N ASN A 1097 -39.66 -7.67 -36.25
CA ASN A 1097 -40.92 -7.71 -35.47
C ASN A 1097 -41.01 -8.21 -34.00
N GLY A 1098 -41.72 -7.43 -33.18
CA GLY A 1098 -42.29 -7.84 -31.88
C GLY A 1098 -42.48 -6.70 -30.87
N THR A 1099 -43.66 -6.05 -30.81
CA THR A 1099 -43.97 -5.01 -29.80
C THR A 1099 -45.09 -5.43 -28.87
N LEU A 1100 -45.00 -5.15 -27.55
CA LEU A 1100 -46.04 -4.44 -26.77
C LEU A 1100 -45.77 -4.26 -25.24
N ARG A 1101 -46.53 -3.31 -24.70
CA ARG A 1101 -46.53 -2.64 -23.39
C ARG A 1101 -46.97 -3.45 -22.14
N LYS A 1102 -46.63 -2.84 -20.98
CA LYS A 1102 -47.40 -2.73 -19.70
C LYS A 1102 -47.39 -3.87 -18.65
N SER A 1103 -46.59 -3.65 -17.60
CA SER A 1103 -46.98 -3.49 -16.18
C SER A 1103 -48.32 -4.08 -15.66
N TYR A 1104 -48.25 -4.86 -14.57
CA TYR A 1104 -48.93 -4.52 -13.30
C TYR A 1104 -48.23 -5.17 -12.08
N GLU A 1105 -48.72 -4.85 -10.88
CA GLU A 1105 -47.99 -4.75 -9.60
C GLU A 1105 -48.62 -5.66 -8.51
N ILE A 1106 -48.11 -5.57 -7.27
CA ILE A 1106 -48.76 -5.93 -5.98
C ILE A 1106 -48.58 -7.36 -5.45
N ARG A 1107 -47.81 -7.47 -4.36
CA ARG A 1107 -48.35 -7.84 -3.03
C ARG A 1107 -47.56 -7.19 -1.88
N ARG A 1108 -48.27 -6.80 -0.81
CA ARG A 1108 -47.76 -5.97 0.30
C ARG A 1108 -48.51 -6.33 1.60
N SER A 1109 -47.81 -6.39 2.73
CA SER A 1109 -48.32 -6.33 4.12
C SER A 1109 -47.11 -6.08 5.05
N ALA A 1110 -46.95 -5.02 5.87
CA ALA A 1110 -47.89 -4.15 6.61
C ALA A 1110 -48.48 -4.87 7.86
N GLU A 1111 -48.54 -4.34 9.10
CA GLU A 1111 -48.17 -3.07 9.79
C GLU A 1111 -47.77 -3.38 11.28
N TYR A 1112 -47.29 -2.53 12.22
CA TYR A 1112 -47.07 -1.06 12.43
C TYR A 1112 -45.73 -0.88 13.25
N ARG A 1113 -45.13 0.27 13.68
CA ARG A 1113 -45.49 1.67 14.05
C ARG A 1113 -45.99 1.87 15.53
N PRO A 1114 -45.86 3.06 16.18
CA PRO A 1114 -44.61 3.60 16.76
C PRO A 1114 -44.76 4.20 18.20
N ALA A 1115 -43.66 4.78 18.72
CA ALA A 1115 -43.66 5.96 19.60
C ALA A 1115 -42.50 6.89 19.15
#